data_AF-A0A149U5Y5-F1
#
_entry.id   AF-A0A149U5Y5-F1
#
_cell.length_a   1.000
_cell.length_b   1.000
_cell.length_c   1.000
_cell.angle_alpha   90.00
_cell.angle_beta   90.00
_cell.angle_gamma   90.00
#
_symmetry.space_group_name_H-M   'P 1'
#
loop_
_entity.id
_entity.type
_entity.pdbx_description
1 polymer ?
#
loop_
_entity_poly.entity_id
_entity_poly.type
_entity_poly.pdbx_seq_one_letter_code
_entity_poly.pdbx_strand_id
1 'polypeptide(L)'
;MAKVTSASSSGTHLVSSDVHIVNGAVWQDTELGDDGELWVENGGTALNTLVDQGDLTISAGGLASGVTVTGDDDENGFLEAYGGLLEDATFTSTGWGIIEQGGTAHTVLLTDGGYIEVAGTVDDATLRGGSMRVDSGAIIRNVTLEQNGGMLIESGATVTGVTLGQGASFSLQSGATFTNVTVASGGSLDVDSIPADGVTIEEGGSLDFSALNWDDTATAQIVGDPILDVTAGGVTSSVTLDGEYTGEHFVLSSDGHGGTLATLEVDDGTPCYCAGTLITTDHGDIPVEALQIGDRVMTASGETRPIHWIGHRSYSGRFASRNPSVLPVIFTAGSLGNDLPRRDLWVSPLHAMFIDDVLIPAVLLVNGQTIRQAERVDRVQYFHVELESHDILLAEGAPAESFVDDSSRGMFHNAPEYAALYPDTQKKPARYCAPRVEEGVLLETIRNRLNQTDGPDNTEKSSGSRHLEGYLDAVTHTEIRGWARWSDSAEPVLLRILNNGICIGAIKADLTRQDVGMACGFRFIVPGGLSPHQRHMIDVQPLHGTGQLGHAPRGLEPVVETQTETRTTHPASPNSLHGWVDLVSRDRIAGWAYNPATPEVPAPLQIVVNGQLRASTVANGRRPDVLQAGQGPEGCGFDLLLLPPLSPLTRHTIEIRWAVNGSLLGAPTVLPQADSFDPDLEQAVKTAVSSAESLETQNHVLSFLLEQVDRLKQVRAETATDHTRMALNRQLTRRGCTEPVTPAPKALVIDSALPDGQRDAGSVAVLSHVRTLQTLGYQVTFVAADGMGTRAPFPVLDVMLCTLPFYNSVEEVLTRHANSYDVVYLHREHVASCYMTLVRQTQRRARVVYAVADLHHVRVARQAVIEGRPELLATARRLKASEYEMARKADVVLTHSLAEQNLLCRDVPSATVVHAPWAVRVRKRVPGFQKRTGIAFIGNFAHAPNVDAAHWLVDEIMPLVWKQAPDIICHLVGSAMPEEIRRLASDRVHIRGRIPDLSEVLDQVRLTVAPLRFGAGIKGKVLDSLAAGVPCVMTPVATEGLILPEALTKLVGTGNANLAQLIVRTHTNRNLFNQNSKAGQSYIRDQHSQQCVAQSLQMSLRATADTQKAG
;
A
#
# COMPACT_ATOMS: atom_id res chain seq x y z
N MET A 1 39.59 25.24 19.16
CA MET A 1 40.72 25.48 18.22
C MET A 1 42.01 24.77 18.64
N ALA A 2 42.12 23.47 18.34
CA ALA A 2 43.39 22.75 18.45
C ALA A 2 43.57 21.71 17.34
N LYS A 3 44.65 21.90 16.56
CA LYS A 3 45.33 20.96 15.64
C LYS A 3 44.58 20.48 14.39
N VAL A 4 44.91 21.11 13.26
CA VAL A 4 44.93 20.46 11.94
C VAL A 4 45.76 19.18 12.04
N THR A 5 45.16 18.03 11.76
CA THR A 5 45.84 16.73 11.81
C THR A 5 46.03 16.19 10.39
N SER A 6 47.26 15.79 10.06
CA SER A 6 47.57 15.05 8.83
C SER A 6 47.73 13.55 9.11
N ALA A 7 47.23 13.06 10.26
CA ALA A 7 47.39 11.69 10.71
C ALA A 7 46.06 10.96 10.62
N SER A 8 46.08 9.73 10.10
CA SER A 8 44.90 8.87 10.02
C SER A 8 44.49 8.32 11.40
N SER A 9 43.20 8.12 11.62
CA SER A 9 42.62 7.59 12.87
C SER A 9 41.48 6.60 12.61
N SER A 10 41.15 5.76 13.59
CA SER A 10 40.02 4.81 13.54
C SER A 10 39.39 4.64 14.92
N GLY A 11 38.06 4.57 15.01
CA GLY A 11 37.33 4.37 16.28
C GLY A 11 37.42 5.59 17.20
N THR A 12 37.26 6.79 16.63
CA THR A 12 37.45 8.05 17.36
C THR A 12 36.11 8.59 17.83
N HIS A 13 36.05 9.08 19.07
CA HIS A 13 34.87 9.75 19.62
C HIS A 13 35.24 11.21 19.95
N LEU A 14 34.62 12.17 19.25
CA LEU A 14 34.86 13.60 19.43
C LEU A 14 33.72 14.23 20.24
N VAL A 15 34.07 14.90 21.34
CA VAL A 15 33.14 15.64 22.21
C VAL A 15 33.82 16.95 22.59
N SER A 16 33.11 18.07 22.45
CA SER A 16 33.59 19.42 22.75
C SER A 16 34.99 19.71 22.17
N SER A 17 35.22 19.25 20.94
CA SER A 17 36.54 19.22 20.29
C SER A 17 36.43 19.45 18.79
N ASP A 18 37.24 20.37 18.27
CA ASP A 18 37.29 20.69 16.84
C ASP A 18 38.54 20.08 16.19
N VAL A 19 38.34 19.26 15.16
CA VAL A 19 39.40 18.58 14.40
C VAL A 19 39.29 18.90 12.92
N HIS A 20 40.41 19.22 12.26
CA HIS A 20 40.49 19.30 10.81
C HIS A 20 41.36 18.17 10.25
N ILE A 21 40.86 17.44 9.26
CA ILE A 21 41.57 16.40 8.52
C ILE A 21 41.88 16.88 7.10
N VAL A 22 43.15 16.85 6.73
CA VAL A 22 43.68 17.40 5.46
C VAL A 22 44.83 16.57 4.90
N ASN A 23 45.24 16.84 3.66
CA ASN A 23 46.46 16.30 3.05
C ASN A 23 46.53 14.76 3.00
N GLY A 24 45.44 14.08 2.66
CA GLY A 24 45.40 12.61 2.54
C GLY A 24 45.17 11.86 3.85
N ALA A 25 44.90 12.58 4.96
CA ALA A 25 44.53 11.95 6.22
C ALA A 25 43.17 11.24 6.08
N VAL A 26 43.09 9.99 6.56
CA VAL A 26 41.87 9.18 6.52
C VAL A 26 41.41 8.88 7.94
N TRP A 27 40.20 9.28 8.27
CA TRP A 27 39.56 8.97 9.55
C TRP A 27 38.38 8.06 9.29
N GLN A 28 38.31 6.93 10.00
CA GLN A 28 37.24 5.94 9.83
C GLN A 28 36.57 5.63 11.17
N ASP A 29 35.29 5.25 11.14
CA ASP A 29 34.51 4.86 12.33
C ASP A 29 34.59 5.96 13.41
N THR A 30 34.21 7.18 13.01
CA THR A 30 34.28 8.36 13.87
C THR A 30 32.88 8.73 14.36
N GLU A 31 32.74 8.99 15.65
CA GLU A 31 31.51 9.44 16.28
C GLU A 31 31.68 10.87 16.77
N LEU A 32 30.82 11.77 16.31
CA LEU A 32 30.76 13.17 16.73
C LEU A 32 29.60 13.32 17.70
N GLY A 33 29.92 13.49 18.99
CA GLY A 33 28.98 13.74 20.10
C GLY A 33 28.88 15.22 20.46
N ASP A 34 28.32 15.55 21.64
CA ASP A 34 28.07 16.92 22.14
C ASP A 34 29.20 17.92 21.78
N ASP A 35 28.90 18.91 20.95
CA ASP A 35 29.82 19.97 20.50
C ASP A 35 31.13 19.44 19.84
N GLY A 36 31.13 18.23 19.28
CA GLY A 36 32.24 17.67 18.52
C GLY A 36 32.19 18.13 17.07
N GLU A 37 33.26 18.78 16.57
CA GLU A 37 33.33 19.26 15.19
C GLU A 37 34.43 18.53 14.40
N LEU A 38 34.09 18.03 13.21
CA LEU A 38 35.05 17.47 12.25
C LEU A 38 34.99 18.21 10.92
N TRP A 39 36.13 18.72 10.47
CA TRP A 39 36.30 19.40 9.21
C TRP A 39 37.13 18.54 8.24
N VAL A 40 36.56 18.20 7.09
CA VAL A 40 37.19 17.39 6.04
C VAL A 40 37.52 18.28 4.84
N GLU A 41 38.81 18.48 4.56
CA GLU A 41 39.25 19.49 3.59
C GLU A 41 40.49 19.02 2.82
N ASN A 42 40.78 19.61 1.65
CA ASN A 42 42.10 19.54 1.00
C ASN A 42 42.71 18.12 0.91
N GLY A 43 41.94 17.15 0.41
CA GLY A 43 42.34 15.75 0.26
C GLY A 43 42.18 14.88 1.51
N GLY A 44 41.57 15.37 2.57
CA GLY A 44 41.15 14.55 3.72
C GLY A 44 39.97 13.63 3.38
N THR A 45 39.86 12.50 4.09
CA THR A 45 38.77 11.53 3.92
C THR A 45 38.19 11.09 5.25
N ALA A 46 36.87 11.19 5.41
CA ALA A 46 36.11 10.63 6.53
C ALA A 46 35.29 9.42 6.06
N LEU A 47 35.34 8.30 6.75
CA LEU A 47 34.61 7.07 6.43
C LEU A 47 33.78 6.62 7.63
N ASN A 48 32.57 6.12 7.42
CA ASN A 48 31.71 5.56 8.47
C ASN A 48 31.55 6.52 9.66
N THR A 49 31.13 7.75 9.40
CA THR A 49 31.02 8.78 10.44
C THR A 49 29.59 8.84 10.98
N LEU A 50 29.43 8.65 12.29
CA LEU A 50 28.18 8.92 13.00
C LEU A 50 28.23 10.35 13.54
N VAL A 51 27.25 11.16 13.16
CA VAL A 51 27.06 12.53 13.63
C VAL A 51 25.82 12.56 14.50
N ASP A 52 26.00 12.57 15.82
CA ASP A 52 24.94 12.54 16.82
C ASP A 52 25.19 13.68 17.81
N GLN A 53 24.52 14.82 17.63
CA GLN A 53 24.75 16.06 18.41
C GLN A 53 26.10 16.78 18.15
N GLY A 54 26.86 16.34 17.15
CA GLY A 54 28.06 17.04 16.64
C GLY A 54 27.90 17.58 15.21
N ASP A 55 28.97 18.16 14.67
CA ASP A 55 29.00 18.82 13.36
C ASP A 55 30.06 18.21 12.43
N LEU A 56 29.65 17.78 11.23
CA LEU A 56 30.56 17.38 10.15
C LEU A 56 30.55 18.41 9.03
N THR A 57 31.71 18.99 8.73
CA THR A 57 31.88 19.94 7.63
C THR A 57 32.79 19.38 6.55
N ILE A 58 32.36 19.40 5.29
CA ILE A 58 33.12 18.92 4.13
C ILE A 58 33.34 20.08 3.17
N SER A 59 34.59 20.51 3.02
CA SER A 59 34.95 21.61 2.13
C SER A 59 35.68 21.13 0.87
N ALA A 60 36.07 22.08 0.01
CA ALA A 60 36.75 21.80 -1.25
C ALA A 60 37.88 20.76 -1.14
N GLY A 61 37.74 19.69 -1.93
CA GLY A 61 38.70 18.59 -2.00
C GLY A 61 38.63 17.58 -0.85
N GLY A 62 37.69 17.73 0.10
CA GLY A 62 37.37 16.72 1.11
C GLY A 62 36.37 15.68 0.59
N LEU A 63 36.45 14.46 1.13
CA LEU A 63 35.51 13.35 0.88
C LEU A 63 34.97 12.81 2.21
N ALA A 64 33.66 12.69 2.36
CA ALA A 64 33.07 11.86 3.41
C ALA A 64 32.21 10.76 2.79
N SER A 65 32.33 9.52 3.28
CA SER A 65 31.54 8.38 2.81
C SER A 65 30.99 7.54 3.95
N GLY A 66 29.76 7.04 3.82
CA GLY A 66 29.11 6.24 4.86
C GLY A 66 28.76 7.07 6.09
N VAL A 67 28.18 8.25 5.88
CA VAL A 67 27.85 9.17 6.97
C VAL A 67 26.43 8.94 7.45
N THR A 68 26.23 8.79 8.75
CA THR A 68 24.91 8.78 9.37
C THR A 68 24.77 10.04 10.22
N VAL A 69 23.81 10.89 9.88
CA VAL A 69 23.46 12.08 10.66
C VAL A 69 22.16 11.81 11.38
N THR A 70 22.20 11.89 12.71
CA THR A 70 21.07 11.61 13.59
C THR A 70 20.94 12.71 14.63
N GLY A 71 19.78 12.79 15.26
CA GLY A 71 19.53 13.72 16.35
C GLY A 71 18.41 13.24 17.25
N ASP A 72 18.06 14.11 18.20
CA ASP A 72 16.87 13.96 19.01
C ASP A 72 16.07 15.27 19.06
N ASP A 73 14.98 15.29 19.83
CA ASP A 73 14.13 16.46 19.96
C ASP A 73 14.82 17.68 20.63
N ASP A 74 16.04 17.51 21.18
CA ASP A 74 16.75 18.53 21.93
C ASP A 74 17.98 19.10 21.21
N GLU A 75 18.78 18.25 20.53
CA GLU A 75 19.97 18.59 19.73
C GLU A 75 20.10 17.67 18.49
N ASN A 76 20.42 18.27 17.34
CA ASN A 76 20.54 17.54 16.07
C ASN A 76 22.00 17.44 15.68
N GLY A 77 22.44 16.26 15.23
CA GLY A 77 23.65 16.17 14.42
C GLY A 77 23.50 17.01 13.14
N PHE A 78 24.55 17.71 12.77
CA PHE A 78 24.57 18.61 11.63
C PHE A 78 25.66 18.25 10.62
N LEU A 79 25.32 18.33 9.33
CA LEU A 79 26.28 18.17 8.24
C LEU A 79 26.24 19.35 7.29
N GLU A 80 27.40 19.88 6.92
CA GLU A 80 27.53 20.90 5.88
C GLU A 80 28.54 20.46 4.81
N ALA A 81 28.18 20.53 3.53
CA ALA A 81 29.08 20.28 2.42
C ALA A 81 29.14 21.49 1.48
N TYR A 82 30.27 22.21 1.49
CA TYR A 82 30.52 23.36 0.58
C TYR A 82 31.76 23.11 -0.28
N GLY A 83 31.56 22.57 -1.49
CA GLY A 83 32.65 22.23 -2.42
C GLY A 83 33.29 20.85 -2.24
N GLY A 84 32.89 20.10 -1.20
CA GLY A 84 33.32 18.73 -0.93
C GLY A 84 32.39 17.67 -1.53
N LEU A 85 32.84 16.41 -1.52
CA LEU A 85 32.06 15.25 -1.97
C LEU A 85 31.55 14.45 -0.76
N LEU A 86 30.24 14.20 -0.75
CA LEU A 86 29.56 13.32 0.20
C LEU A 86 29.06 12.08 -0.54
N GLU A 87 29.40 10.89 -0.06
CA GLU A 87 28.91 9.62 -0.64
C GLU A 87 28.20 8.80 0.45
N ASP A 88 27.12 8.10 0.09
CA ASP A 88 26.41 7.17 0.99
C ASP A 88 26.05 7.83 2.34
N ALA A 89 25.18 8.84 2.28
CA ALA A 89 24.75 9.58 3.45
C ALA A 89 23.33 9.20 3.89
N THR A 90 23.14 8.95 5.18
CA THR A 90 21.83 8.71 5.78
C THR A 90 21.51 9.81 6.80
N PHE A 91 20.39 10.50 6.62
CA PHE A 91 19.86 11.44 7.60
C PHE A 91 18.62 10.81 8.24
N THR A 92 18.60 10.70 9.56
CA THR A 92 17.52 10.06 10.32
C THR A 92 17.23 10.83 11.60
N SER A 93 16.06 10.62 12.22
CA SER A 93 15.71 11.11 13.57
C SER A 93 16.11 12.58 13.77
N THR A 94 15.52 13.49 13.01
CA THR A 94 15.79 14.95 13.02
C THR A 94 17.21 15.40 12.67
N GLY A 95 18.11 14.49 12.27
CA GLY A 95 19.42 14.81 11.70
C GLY A 95 19.28 15.76 10.51
N TRP A 96 20.15 16.77 10.47
CA TRP A 96 20.04 17.89 9.53
C TRP A 96 21.31 18.08 8.71
N GLY A 97 21.19 18.47 7.44
CA GLY A 97 22.35 18.97 6.70
C GLY A 97 22.06 19.95 5.59
N ILE A 98 23.14 20.53 5.05
CA ILE A 98 23.13 21.48 3.94
C ILE A 98 24.17 21.06 2.90
N ILE A 99 23.75 20.94 1.64
CA ILE A 99 24.63 20.81 0.48
C ILE A 99 24.68 22.16 -0.22
N GLU A 100 25.70 22.95 0.11
CA GLU A 100 25.91 24.29 -0.40
C GLU A 100 26.33 24.31 -1.87
N GLN A 101 26.32 25.50 -2.49
CA GLN A 101 26.73 25.66 -3.87
C GLN A 101 28.17 25.13 -4.11
N GLY A 102 28.30 24.22 -5.07
CA GLY A 102 29.57 23.55 -5.39
C GLY A 102 29.84 22.26 -4.61
N GLY A 103 29.07 21.98 -3.55
CA GLY A 103 29.03 20.66 -2.92
C GLY A 103 28.33 19.63 -3.80
N THR A 104 28.71 18.35 -3.67
CA THR A 104 28.07 17.24 -4.37
C THR A 104 27.82 16.10 -3.40
N ALA A 105 26.61 15.55 -3.43
CA ALA A 105 26.26 14.33 -2.71
C ALA A 105 25.82 13.22 -3.67
N HIS A 106 26.28 12.00 -3.45
CA HIS A 106 25.83 10.80 -4.15
C HIS A 106 25.19 9.83 -3.15
N THR A 107 24.06 9.23 -3.51
CA THR A 107 23.37 8.23 -2.68
C THR A 107 23.00 8.79 -1.30
N VAL A 108 21.91 9.56 -1.26
CA VAL A 108 21.39 10.16 -0.03
C VAL A 108 20.09 9.48 0.38
N LEU A 109 20.03 8.98 1.62
CA LEU A 109 18.82 8.43 2.23
C LEU A 109 18.32 9.38 3.32
N LEU A 110 17.11 9.93 3.16
CA LEU A 110 16.43 10.70 4.20
C LEU A 110 15.32 9.85 4.79
N THR A 111 15.44 9.43 6.04
CA THR A 111 14.45 8.60 6.72
C THR A 111 14.01 9.24 8.03
N ASP A 112 12.86 8.84 8.59
CA ASP A 112 12.49 9.10 9.99
C ASP A 112 12.62 10.58 10.43
N GLY A 113 12.22 11.53 9.56
CA GLY A 113 12.29 12.97 9.84
C GLY A 113 13.65 13.63 9.60
N GLY A 114 14.62 12.94 9.01
CA GLY A 114 15.86 13.54 8.51
C GLY A 114 15.59 14.62 7.46
N TYR A 115 16.40 15.67 7.45
CA TYR A 115 16.18 16.86 6.62
C TYR A 115 17.46 17.35 5.97
N ILE A 116 17.39 17.72 4.68
CA ILE A 116 18.50 18.43 4.01
C ILE A 116 18.02 19.65 3.22
N GLU A 117 18.88 20.65 3.14
CA GLU A 117 18.77 21.79 2.21
C GLU A 117 19.83 21.67 1.12
N VAL A 118 19.47 21.93 -0.13
CA VAL A 118 20.36 21.70 -1.27
C VAL A 118 20.39 22.93 -2.18
N ALA A 119 21.56 23.57 -2.24
CA ALA A 119 21.94 24.56 -3.25
C ALA A 119 22.98 24.02 -4.26
N GLY A 120 23.56 22.84 -3.99
CA GLY A 120 24.55 22.15 -4.82
C GLY A 120 23.96 21.08 -5.76
N THR A 121 24.64 19.93 -5.88
CA THR A 121 24.19 18.78 -6.68
C THR A 121 23.95 17.56 -5.80
N VAL A 122 22.84 16.86 -6.01
CA VAL A 122 22.57 15.56 -5.40
C VAL A 122 22.17 14.57 -6.48
N ASP A 123 22.93 13.48 -6.60
CA ASP A 123 22.60 12.36 -7.48
C ASP A 123 22.18 11.16 -6.62
N ASP A 124 21.07 10.52 -7.00
CA ASP A 124 20.47 9.37 -6.32
C ASP A 124 20.04 9.69 -4.88
N ALA A 125 18.79 10.13 -4.71
CA ALA A 125 18.23 10.42 -3.39
C ALA A 125 16.96 9.59 -3.13
N THR A 126 16.85 9.01 -1.94
CA THR A 126 15.63 8.31 -1.50
C THR A 126 15.11 8.97 -0.24
N LEU A 127 13.87 9.45 -0.27
CA LEU A 127 13.19 10.09 0.84
C LEU A 127 12.11 9.15 1.36
N ARG A 128 12.33 8.56 2.54
CA ARG A 128 11.46 7.63 3.26
C ARG A 128 10.95 8.25 4.56
N GLY A 129 10.05 9.22 4.45
CA GLY A 129 9.59 9.99 5.62
C GLY A 129 10.57 11.08 6.10
N GLY A 130 11.67 11.27 5.38
CA GLY A 130 12.52 12.47 5.46
C GLY A 130 12.07 13.57 4.48
N SER A 131 12.67 14.76 4.59
CA SER A 131 12.31 15.91 3.75
C SER A 131 13.52 16.58 3.12
N MET A 132 13.38 17.06 1.89
CA MET A 132 14.41 17.79 1.16
C MET A 132 13.89 19.15 0.72
N ARG A 133 14.69 20.20 0.91
CA ARG A 133 14.48 21.51 0.29
C ARG A 133 15.52 21.72 -0.80
N VAL A 134 15.07 22.05 -2.00
CA VAL A 134 15.89 22.24 -3.19
C VAL A 134 15.85 23.71 -3.57
N ASP A 135 16.94 24.43 -3.31
CA ASP A 135 17.06 25.86 -3.53
C ASP A 135 17.37 26.20 -5.01
N SER A 136 17.25 27.49 -5.34
CA SER A 136 17.46 27.99 -6.71
C SER A 136 18.84 27.63 -7.26
N GLY A 137 18.88 27.02 -8.45
CA GLY A 137 20.11 26.62 -9.13
C GLY A 137 20.66 25.25 -8.72
N ALA A 138 20.04 24.58 -7.75
CA ALA A 138 20.39 23.20 -7.39
C ALA A 138 19.99 22.21 -8.48
N ILE A 139 20.73 21.10 -8.55
CA ILE A 139 20.49 20.00 -9.50
C ILE A 139 20.30 18.70 -8.74
N ILE A 140 19.14 18.09 -8.87
CA ILE A 140 18.80 16.79 -8.27
C ILE A 140 18.52 15.78 -9.38
N ARG A 141 19.11 14.59 -9.29
CA ARG A 141 18.85 13.48 -10.23
C ARG A 141 18.47 12.21 -9.49
N ASN A 142 17.58 11.43 -10.09
CA ASN A 142 17.15 10.11 -9.62
C ASN A 142 16.65 10.14 -8.17
N VAL A 143 15.55 10.86 -7.96
CA VAL A 143 14.95 11.00 -6.64
C VAL A 143 13.74 10.09 -6.48
N THR A 144 13.73 9.27 -5.44
CA THR A 144 12.58 8.46 -5.06
C THR A 144 11.95 9.03 -3.79
N LEU A 145 10.68 9.41 -3.87
CA LEU A 145 9.88 9.85 -2.74
C LEU A 145 8.92 8.72 -2.38
N GLU A 146 9.01 8.17 -1.17
CA GLU A 146 8.13 7.12 -0.72
C GLU A 146 7.93 7.21 0.80
N GLN A 147 6.95 6.50 1.37
CA GLN A 147 6.70 6.50 2.81
C GLN A 147 6.61 7.92 3.43
N ASN A 148 5.84 8.84 2.81
CA ASN A 148 5.76 10.25 3.19
C ASN A 148 7.04 11.09 2.99
N GLY A 149 7.93 10.69 2.07
CA GLY A 149 9.02 11.56 1.62
C GLY A 149 8.48 12.90 1.10
N GLY A 150 9.09 13.99 1.57
CA GLY A 150 8.66 15.36 1.27
C GLY A 150 9.71 16.14 0.48
N MET A 151 9.32 16.86 -0.57
CA MET A 151 10.26 17.73 -1.30
C MET A 151 9.70 19.12 -1.61
N LEU A 152 10.42 20.16 -1.20
CA LEU A 152 10.11 21.55 -1.54
C LEU A 152 11.11 22.05 -2.57
N ILE A 153 10.65 22.50 -3.73
CA ILE A 153 11.48 22.85 -4.88
C ILE A 153 11.29 24.33 -5.20
N GLU A 154 12.37 25.10 -5.13
CA GLU A 154 12.36 26.55 -5.38
C GLU A 154 12.54 26.91 -6.85
N SER A 155 12.16 28.15 -7.20
CA SER A 155 12.27 28.66 -8.56
C SER A 155 13.71 28.56 -9.10
N GLY A 156 13.88 27.97 -10.28
CA GLY A 156 15.18 27.81 -10.94
C GLY A 156 15.96 26.56 -10.54
N ALA A 157 15.43 25.70 -9.67
CA ALA A 157 15.98 24.36 -9.43
C ALA A 157 15.66 23.38 -10.57
N THR A 158 16.49 22.35 -10.74
CA THR A 158 16.28 21.27 -11.72
C THR A 158 16.22 19.92 -11.01
N VAL A 159 15.12 19.20 -11.17
CA VAL A 159 14.91 17.84 -10.64
C VAL A 159 14.52 16.90 -11.77
N THR A 160 15.26 15.81 -11.95
CA THR A 160 15.02 14.84 -13.04
C THR A 160 15.04 13.40 -12.55
N GLY A 161 14.19 12.54 -13.12
CA GLY A 161 14.14 11.11 -12.76
C GLY A 161 13.49 10.94 -11.39
N VAL A 162 12.20 11.24 -11.29
CA VAL A 162 11.45 11.26 -10.04
C VAL A 162 10.56 10.03 -9.95
N THR A 163 10.66 9.26 -8.88
CA THR A 163 9.70 8.19 -8.58
C THR A 163 8.85 8.61 -7.39
N LEU A 164 7.54 8.74 -7.62
CA LEU A 164 6.53 9.04 -6.62
C LEU A 164 5.89 7.73 -6.15
N GLY A 165 6.39 7.23 -5.02
CA GLY A 165 5.77 6.15 -4.27
C GLY A 165 4.76 6.69 -3.25
N GLN A 166 4.39 5.82 -2.33
CA GLN A 166 3.30 6.11 -1.43
C GLN A 166 3.50 7.34 -0.53
N GLY A 167 2.48 8.21 -0.48
CA GLY A 167 2.46 9.36 0.41
C GLY A 167 3.50 10.43 0.06
N ALA A 168 4.18 10.26 -1.08
CA ALA A 168 5.08 11.26 -1.62
C ALA A 168 4.38 12.61 -1.67
N SER A 169 5.04 13.63 -1.12
CA SER A 169 4.55 15.00 -1.17
C SER A 169 5.63 15.87 -1.75
N PHE A 170 5.25 16.76 -2.66
CA PHE A 170 6.18 17.75 -3.16
C PHE A 170 5.46 19.04 -3.51
N SER A 171 6.23 20.13 -3.55
CA SER A 171 5.73 21.44 -3.93
C SER A 171 6.75 22.15 -4.81
N LEU A 172 6.27 22.68 -5.92
CA LEU A 172 7.09 23.30 -6.96
C LEU A 172 6.79 24.80 -7.02
N GLN A 173 7.81 25.64 -6.88
CA GLN A 173 7.67 27.07 -7.16
C GLN A 173 7.79 27.34 -8.68
N SER A 174 7.10 28.38 -9.15
CA SER A 174 7.10 28.77 -10.57
C SER A 174 8.52 29.01 -11.11
N GLY A 175 8.89 28.30 -12.18
CA GLY A 175 10.21 28.41 -12.82
C GLY A 175 11.21 27.31 -12.49
N ALA A 176 10.86 26.33 -11.65
CA ALA A 176 11.61 25.08 -11.49
C ALA A 176 11.33 24.08 -12.62
N THR A 177 12.27 23.17 -12.89
CA THR A 177 12.13 22.09 -13.90
C THR A 177 11.97 20.74 -13.21
N PHE A 178 10.96 19.96 -13.61
CA PHE A 178 10.60 18.67 -13.02
C PHE A 178 10.20 17.67 -14.12
N THR A 179 11.05 16.69 -14.43
CA THR A 179 10.87 15.81 -15.62
C THR A 179 11.21 14.34 -15.35
N ASN A 180 10.68 13.43 -16.18
CA ASN A 180 10.79 11.97 -16.06
C ASN A 180 10.20 11.47 -14.73
N VAL A 181 8.89 11.54 -14.59
CA VAL A 181 8.16 11.24 -13.36
C VAL A 181 7.48 9.88 -13.47
N THR A 182 7.82 8.95 -12.58
CA THR A 182 7.12 7.67 -12.43
C THR A 182 6.20 7.73 -11.22
N VAL A 183 4.91 7.47 -11.40
CA VAL A 183 3.89 7.38 -10.33
C VAL A 183 3.66 5.91 -10.00
N ALA A 184 4.32 5.44 -8.94
CA ALA A 184 4.24 4.06 -8.48
C ALA A 184 2.98 3.81 -7.64
N SER A 185 2.72 2.55 -7.26
CA SER A 185 1.53 2.17 -6.47
C SER A 185 1.37 2.99 -5.18
N GLY A 186 0.25 3.71 -5.06
CA GLY A 186 -0.08 4.58 -3.93
C GLY A 186 0.56 5.97 -3.98
N GLY A 187 1.35 6.27 -5.02
CA GLY A 187 1.80 7.62 -5.34
C GLY A 187 0.72 8.42 -6.07
N SER A 188 0.73 9.74 -5.90
CA SER A 188 -0.19 10.66 -6.57
C SER A 188 0.58 11.82 -7.19
N LEU A 189 0.25 12.19 -8.42
CA LEU A 189 0.81 13.35 -9.12
C LEU A 189 -0.30 14.34 -9.46
N ASP A 190 -0.22 15.56 -8.94
CA ASP A 190 -1.09 16.67 -9.37
C ASP A 190 -0.61 17.21 -10.71
N VAL A 191 -1.36 16.91 -11.77
CA VAL A 191 -0.98 17.23 -13.14
C VAL A 191 -1.30 18.68 -13.53
N ASP A 192 -2.13 19.36 -12.76
CA ASP A 192 -2.51 20.76 -13.02
C ASP A 192 -1.54 21.74 -12.33
N SER A 193 -0.97 21.34 -11.19
CA SER A 193 -0.02 22.17 -10.43
C SER A 193 1.40 22.13 -10.97
N ILE A 194 1.77 21.12 -11.77
CA ILE A 194 3.15 20.88 -12.20
C ILE A 194 3.23 20.64 -13.71
N PRO A 195 4.06 21.41 -14.46
CA PRO A 195 4.43 21.06 -15.81
C PRO A 195 5.41 19.86 -15.78
N ALA A 196 4.88 18.64 -15.72
CA ALA A 196 5.67 17.42 -15.76
C ALA A 196 5.75 16.89 -17.20
N ASP A 197 6.96 16.83 -17.76
CA ASP A 197 7.24 16.13 -19.01
C ASP A 197 7.74 14.71 -18.70
N GLY A 198 7.19 13.72 -19.39
CA GLY A 198 7.54 12.30 -19.29
C GLY A 198 6.96 11.61 -18.07
N VAL A 199 5.63 11.43 -18.03
CA VAL A 199 4.90 10.84 -16.89
C VAL A 199 4.61 9.36 -17.15
N THR A 200 5.21 8.45 -16.40
CA THR A 200 4.84 7.03 -16.39
C THR A 200 3.99 6.74 -15.15
N ILE A 201 2.87 6.04 -15.29
CA ILE A 201 2.03 5.57 -14.17
C ILE A 201 2.06 4.05 -14.07
N GLU A 202 2.20 3.51 -12.86
CA GLU A 202 2.14 2.08 -12.54
C GLU A 202 0.83 1.72 -11.84
N GLU A 203 0.54 0.42 -11.70
CA GLU A 203 -0.69 -0.07 -11.06
C GLU A 203 -0.86 0.46 -9.62
N GLY A 204 -2.04 1.02 -9.34
CA GLY A 204 -2.37 1.68 -8.08
C GLY A 204 -1.78 3.08 -7.92
N GLY A 205 -1.07 3.63 -8.91
CA GLY A 205 -0.71 5.04 -8.99
C GLY A 205 -1.92 5.91 -9.38
N SER A 206 -1.88 7.19 -8.99
CA SER A 206 -2.97 8.14 -9.25
C SER A 206 -2.49 9.44 -9.88
N LEU A 207 -3.30 9.99 -10.78
CA LEU A 207 -3.11 11.34 -11.34
C LEU A 207 -4.26 12.22 -10.87
N ASP A 208 -3.92 13.33 -10.24
CA ASP A 208 -4.87 14.29 -9.68
C ASP A 208 -5.06 15.47 -10.63
N PHE A 209 -6.26 15.59 -11.17
CA PHE A 209 -6.72 16.69 -12.01
C PHE A 209 -7.45 17.68 -11.11
N SER A 210 -6.69 18.38 -10.27
CA SER A 210 -7.18 19.26 -9.21
C SER A 210 -7.98 20.46 -9.76
N ALA A 211 -7.75 20.88 -11.01
CA ALA A 211 -8.50 21.93 -11.68
C ALA A 211 -9.76 21.41 -12.39
N LEU A 212 -9.90 20.09 -12.55
CA LEU A 212 -11.06 19.45 -13.17
C LEU A 212 -12.08 19.05 -12.11
N ASN A 213 -13.12 19.88 -11.95
CA ASN A 213 -14.15 19.66 -10.94
C ASN A 213 -14.76 18.26 -11.04
N TRP A 214 -14.82 17.56 -9.91
CA TRP A 214 -15.45 16.25 -9.81
C TRP A 214 -16.91 16.29 -10.27
N ASP A 215 -17.27 15.27 -11.05
CA ASP A 215 -18.62 14.99 -11.49
C ASP A 215 -18.81 13.47 -11.49
N ASP A 216 -19.95 13.00 -10.98
CA ASP A 216 -20.27 11.57 -10.94
C ASP A 216 -20.45 10.96 -12.34
N THR A 217 -20.51 11.81 -13.38
CA THR A 217 -20.48 11.39 -14.79
C THR A 217 -19.09 11.43 -15.44
N ALA A 218 -18.04 11.65 -14.66
CA ALA A 218 -16.67 11.74 -15.17
C ALA A 218 -16.25 10.45 -15.89
N THR A 219 -15.44 10.59 -16.93
CA THR A 219 -14.94 9.48 -17.75
C THR A 219 -13.46 9.63 -18.03
N ALA A 220 -12.74 8.51 -18.07
CA ALA A 220 -11.34 8.45 -18.43
C ALA A 220 -11.18 7.58 -19.68
N GLN A 221 -10.37 8.01 -20.63
CA GLN A 221 -10.07 7.25 -21.84
C GLN A 221 -8.65 7.53 -22.33
N ILE A 222 -7.99 6.49 -22.87
CA ILE A 222 -6.73 6.65 -23.58
C ILE A 222 -7.04 7.03 -25.04
N VAL A 223 -6.61 8.21 -25.46
CA VAL A 223 -6.81 8.76 -26.80
C VAL A 223 -5.49 8.81 -27.54
N GLY A 224 -5.35 7.96 -28.56
CA GLY A 224 -4.21 8.04 -29.48
C GLY A 224 -2.85 7.77 -28.84
N ASP A 225 -2.78 6.76 -27.97
CA ASP A 225 -1.60 6.23 -27.26
C ASP A 225 -0.33 7.11 -27.40
N PRO A 226 0.03 7.92 -26.37
CA PRO A 226 -0.22 7.67 -24.94
C PRO A 226 -0.96 8.79 -24.18
N ILE A 227 -1.98 9.42 -24.77
CA ILE A 227 -2.70 10.52 -24.08
C ILE A 227 -3.85 9.96 -23.23
N LEU A 228 -3.90 10.29 -21.94
CA LEU A 228 -5.06 10.06 -21.08
C LEU A 228 -5.92 11.32 -21.05
N ASP A 229 -7.16 11.20 -21.54
CA ASP A 229 -8.20 12.21 -21.43
C ASP A 229 -9.11 11.89 -20.24
N VAL A 230 -9.23 12.84 -19.31
CA VAL A 230 -10.21 12.80 -18.23
C VAL A 230 -11.24 13.89 -18.46
N THR A 231 -12.50 13.51 -18.55
CA THR A 231 -13.62 14.42 -18.83
C THR A 231 -14.59 14.43 -17.68
N ALA A 232 -14.85 15.59 -17.09
CA ALA A 232 -15.84 15.79 -16.03
C ALA A 232 -16.63 17.09 -16.29
N GLY A 233 -17.96 17.08 -16.10
CA GLY A 233 -18.80 18.26 -16.33
C GLY A 233 -18.75 18.81 -17.77
N GLY A 234 -18.37 17.99 -18.76
CA GLY A 234 -18.20 18.39 -20.16
C GLY A 234 -16.88 19.12 -20.47
N VAL A 235 -15.97 19.22 -19.51
CA VAL A 235 -14.60 19.73 -19.69
C VAL A 235 -13.64 18.56 -19.72
N THR A 236 -12.72 18.54 -20.69
CA THR A 236 -11.69 17.51 -20.80
C THR A 236 -10.32 18.10 -20.44
N SER A 237 -9.60 17.43 -19.57
CA SER A 237 -8.17 17.66 -19.32
C SER A 237 -7.38 16.44 -19.79
N SER A 238 -6.16 16.68 -20.28
CA SER A 238 -5.36 15.64 -20.94
C SER A 238 -3.95 15.64 -20.37
N VAL A 239 -3.40 14.45 -20.19
CA VAL A 239 -2.00 14.25 -19.80
C VAL A 239 -1.36 13.26 -20.78
N THR A 240 -0.13 13.54 -21.19
CA THR A 240 0.65 12.61 -22.01
C THR A 240 1.41 11.67 -21.09
N LEU A 241 1.19 10.37 -21.25
CA LEU A 241 1.86 9.33 -20.49
C LEU A 241 3.06 8.78 -21.28
N ASP A 242 4.07 8.26 -20.59
CA ASP A 242 5.19 7.55 -21.18
C ASP A 242 4.98 6.04 -20.96
N GLY A 243 4.49 5.33 -21.99
CA GLY A 243 4.20 3.88 -21.93
C GLY A 243 3.08 3.45 -22.87
N GLU A 244 2.74 2.16 -22.88
CA GLU A 244 1.59 1.60 -23.62
C GLU A 244 0.44 1.32 -22.63
N TYR A 245 -0.61 2.16 -22.66
CA TYR A 245 -1.75 2.07 -21.74
C TYR A 245 -3.03 1.56 -22.41
N THR A 246 -2.89 1.01 -23.62
CA THR A 246 -4.02 0.55 -24.43
C THR A 246 -4.73 -0.63 -23.76
N GLY A 247 -5.93 -0.38 -23.20
CA GLY A 247 -6.79 -1.40 -22.60
C GLY A 247 -6.83 -1.37 -21.07
N GLU A 248 -6.04 -0.51 -20.44
CA GLU A 248 -6.06 -0.27 -19.00
C GLU A 248 -7.28 0.56 -18.57
N HIS A 249 -7.72 0.38 -17.32
CA HIS A 249 -8.88 1.08 -16.77
C HIS A 249 -8.48 2.02 -15.64
N PHE A 250 -8.83 3.29 -15.79
CA PHE A 250 -8.69 4.29 -14.74
C PHE A 250 -10.01 4.47 -14.00
N VAL A 251 -10.01 4.18 -12.71
CA VAL A 251 -11.13 4.49 -11.82
C VAL A 251 -11.04 5.94 -11.43
N LEU A 252 -12.14 6.66 -11.64
CA LEU A 252 -12.26 8.05 -11.29
C LEU A 252 -12.95 8.21 -9.95
N SER A 253 -12.43 9.11 -9.12
CA SER A 253 -13.00 9.45 -7.83
C SER A 253 -12.78 10.94 -7.52
N SER A 254 -13.49 11.46 -6.52
CA SER A 254 -13.16 12.78 -5.98
C SER A 254 -11.82 12.72 -5.23
N ASP A 255 -10.97 13.72 -5.45
CA ASP A 255 -9.73 13.99 -4.69
C ASP A 255 -9.99 14.44 -3.22
N GLY A 256 -11.25 14.58 -2.81
CA GLY A 256 -11.66 15.11 -1.50
C GLY A 256 -11.58 16.63 -1.34
N HIS A 257 -11.15 17.36 -2.38
CA HIS A 257 -11.00 18.82 -2.42
C HIS A 257 -11.82 19.49 -3.52
N GLY A 258 -12.49 18.70 -4.36
CA GLY A 258 -13.39 19.14 -5.42
C GLY A 258 -12.88 18.84 -6.83
N GLY A 259 -11.64 18.38 -6.98
CA GLY A 259 -11.04 17.91 -8.23
C GLY A 259 -11.25 16.42 -8.50
N THR A 260 -10.72 15.96 -9.62
CA THR A 260 -10.92 14.59 -10.13
C THR A 260 -9.63 13.78 -10.03
N LEU A 261 -9.66 12.68 -9.29
CA LEU A 261 -8.54 11.75 -9.16
C LEU A 261 -8.73 10.55 -10.10
N ALA A 262 -7.73 10.23 -10.91
CA ALA A 262 -7.71 9.07 -11.79
C ALA A 262 -6.69 8.03 -11.30
N THR A 263 -7.15 6.85 -10.90
CA THR A 263 -6.33 5.77 -10.35
C THR A 263 -6.35 4.54 -11.24
N LEU A 264 -5.19 3.93 -11.49
CA LEU A 264 -5.10 2.68 -12.24
C LEU A 264 -5.42 1.48 -11.32
N GLU A 265 -6.52 0.75 -11.53
CA GLU A 265 -7.01 -0.36 -10.65
C GLU A 265 -7.09 -1.76 -11.30
N VAL A 266 -7.17 -2.81 -10.45
CA VAL A 266 -7.43 -4.23 -10.79
C VAL A 266 -8.64 -4.76 -9.97
N ASP A 267 -9.59 -5.47 -10.59
CA ASP A 267 -10.96 -5.75 -10.07
C ASP A 267 -11.16 -7.19 -9.51
N ASP A 268 -11.80 -7.36 -8.33
CA ASP A 268 -11.86 -8.60 -7.52
C ASP A 268 -13.24 -9.31 -7.37
N GLY A 269 -14.34 -8.83 -7.96
CA GLY A 269 -15.61 -9.59 -8.16
C GLY A 269 -16.57 -9.71 -6.93
N THR A 270 -17.91 -9.70 -7.13
CA THR A 270 -18.93 -9.68 -6.03
C THR A 270 -20.35 -10.18 -6.44
N PRO A 271 -21.20 -10.76 -5.53
CA PRO A 271 -22.63 -11.11 -5.75
C PRO A 271 -23.49 -10.04 -6.42
N CYS A 272 -24.14 -10.37 -7.53
CA CYS A 272 -25.12 -9.58 -8.29
C CYS A 272 -25.95 -10.48 -9.23
N TYR A 273 -27.18 -10.09 -9.56
CA TYR A 273 -27.99 -10.61 -10.66
C TYR A 273 -27.67 -9.90 -11.98
N CYS A 274 -27.67 -10.62 -13.11
CA CYS A 274 -27.57 -9.96 -14.41
C CYS A 274 -28.89 -9.30 -14.82
N ALA A 275 -28.80 -8.22 -15.62
CA ALA A 275 -29.96 -7.63 -16.29
C ALA A 275 -30.77 -8.68 -17.05
N GLY A 276 -32.10 -8.54 -17.01
CA GLY A 276 -33.07 -9.47 -17.59
C GLY A 276 -33.51 -10.60 -16.65
N THR A 277 -32.85 -10.77 -15.49
CA THR A 277 -33.26 -11.74 -14.47
C THR A 277 -34.62 -11.35 -13.90
N LEU A 278 -35.62 -12.24 -14.03
CA LEU A 278 -36.94 -12.03 -13.48
C LEU A 278 -36.99 -12.34 -11.98
N ILE A 279 -37.38 -11.36 -11.17
CA ILE A 279 -37.63 -11.50 -9.74
C ILE A 279 -39.15 -11.58 -9.53
N THR A 280 -39.59 -12.57 -8.76
CA THR A 280 -41.02 -12.73 -8.47
C THR A 280 -41.50 -11.66 -7.48
N THR A 281 -42.56 -10.95 -7.85
CA THR A 281 -43.24 -9.93 -7.03
C THR A 281 -44.69 -10.31 -6.76
N ASP A 282 -45.39 -9.54 -5.92
CA ASP A 282 -46.83 -9.73 -5.65
C ASP A 282 -47.75 -9.40 -6.85
N HIS A 283 -47.20 -8.81 -7.91
CA HIS A 283 -47.90 -8.48 -9.14
C HIS A 283 -47.38 -9.23 -10.39
N GLY A 284 -46.51 -10.22 -10.19
CA GLY A 284 -45.93 -11.05 -11.26
C GLY A 284 -44.40 -11.02 -11.29
N ASP A 285 -43.81 -11.67 -12.28
CA ASP A 285 -42.36 -11.71 -12.46
C ASP A 285 -41.88 -10.43 -13.18
N ILE A 286 -40.96 -9.68 -12.56
CA ILE A 286 -40.45 -8.38 -13.06
C ILE A 286 -38.93 -8.45 -13.26
N PRO A 287 -38.36 -7.97 -14.37
CA PRO A 287 -36.91 -7.89 -14.56
C PRO A 287 -36.22 -7.05 -13.48
N VAL A 288 -35.07 -7.50 -12.98
CA VAL A 288 -34.36 -6.87 -11.85
C VAL A 288 -34.02 -5.39 -12.09
N GLU A 289 -33.72 -5.01 -13.33
CA GLU A 289 -33.43 -3.63 -13.73
C GLU A 289 -34.67 -2.73 -13.80
N ALA A 290 -35.88 -3.31 -13.78
CA ALA A 290 -37.14 -2.59 -13.82
C ALA A 290 -37.79 -2.42 -12.43
N LEU A 291 -37.24 -3.07 -11.40
CA LEU A 291 -37.68 -2.94 -10.02
C LEU A 291 -37.35 -1.56 -9.45
N GLN A 292 -38.18 -1.08 -8.53
CA GLN A 292 -38.01 0.20 -7.84
C GLN A 292 -38.02 0.01 -6.32
N ILE A 293 -37.39 0.96 -5.61
CA ILE A 293 -37.46 1.01 -4.14
C ILE A 293 -38.94 1.11 -3.72
N GLY A 294 -39.35 0.22 -2.81
CA GLY A 294 -40.72 0.09 -2.36
C GLY A 294 -41.56 -0.97 -3.07
N ASP A 295 -41.13 -1.49 -4.23
CA ASP A 295 -41.79 -2.64 -4.87
C ASP A 295 -41.76 -3.86 -3.95
N ARG A 296 -42.79 -4.72 -4.02
CA ARG A 296 -42.95 -5.84 -3.09
C ARG A 296 -42.54 -7.15 -3.74
N VAL A 297 -41.36 -7.64 -3.38
CA VAL A 297 -40.84 -8.94 -3.84
C VAL A 297 -41.38 -10.07 -2.98
N MET A 298 -41.65 -11.23 -3.59
CA MET A 298 -42.05 -12.43 -2.87
C MET A 298 -40.81 -13.22 -2.46
N THR A 299 -40.70 -13.56 -1.18
CA THR A 299 -39.59 -14.34 -0.63
C THR A 299 -39.89 -15.84 -0.69
N ALA A 300 -38.87 -16.68 -0.57
CA ALA A 300 -39.03 -18.15 -0.58
C ALA A 300 -39.88 -18.69 0.58
N SER A 301 -40.04 -17.92 1.66
CA SER A 301 -40.95 -18.24 2.76
C SER A 301 -42.43 -17.97 2.44
N GLY A 302 -42.73 -17.35 1.28
CA GLY A 302 -44.07 -16.97 0.86
C GLY A 302 -44.53 -15.60 1.39
N GLU A 303 -43.65 -14.87 2.08
CA GLU A 303 -43.92 -13.49 2.52
C GLU A 303 -43.65 -12.50 1.37
N THR A 304 -44.28 -11.32 1.44
CA THR A 304 -44.00 -10.21 0.49
C THR A 304 -43.33 -9.07 1.24
N ARG A 305 -42.17 -8.64 0.76
CA ARG A 305 -41.33 -7.61 1.42
C ARG A 305 -41.04 -6.45 0.48
N PRO A 306 -41.11 -5.20 0.96
CA PRO A 306 -40.74 -4.06 0.15
C PRO A 306 -39.22 -4.03 -0.07
N ILE A 307 -38.81 -3.68 -1.29
CA ILE A 307 -37.42 -3.40 -1.63
C ILE A 307 -36.96 -2.17 -0.85
N HIS A 308 -35.87 -2.33 -0.12
CA HIS A 308 -35.23 -1.25 0.63
C HIS A 308 -34.27 -0.47 -0.26
N TRP A 309 -33.45 -1.14 -1.06
CA TRP A 309 -32.51 -0.50 -1.97
C TRP A 309 -32.13 -1.42 -3.12
N ILE A 310 -31.62 -0.87 -4.22
CA ILE A 310 -31.12 -1.64 -5.37
C ILE A 310 -29.74 -1.11 -5.75
N GLY A 311 -28.72 -1.94 -5.56
CA GLY A 311 -27.36 -1.66 -6.01
C GLY A 311 -27.20 -2.01 -7.47
N HIS A 312 -26.45 -1.21 -8.24
CA HIS A 312 -26.13 -1.54 -9.63
C HIS A 312 -24.68 -1.22 -10.01
N ARG A 313 -24.15 -1.99 -10.95
CA ARG A 313 -22.82 -1.78 -11.57
C ARG A 313 -22.78 -2.37 -12.98
N SER A 314 -21.80 -2.00 -13.79
CA SER A 314 -21.71 -2.54 -15.15
C SER A 314 -20.29 -2.63 -15.69
N TYR A 315 -20.03 -3.66 -16.47
CA TYR A 315 -18.74 -3.97 -17.08
C TYR A 315 -18.86 -4.01 -18.60
N SER A 316 -17.82 -3.53 -19.29
CA SER A 316 -17.71 -3.71 -20.73
C SER A 316 -17.50 -5.19 -21.07
N GLY A 317 -18.00 -5.65 -22.22
CA GLY A 317 -17.87 -7.05 -22.60
C GLY A 317 -16.42 -7.53 -22.77
N ARG A 318 -15.52 -6.63 -23.22
CA ARG A 318 -14.09 -6.95 -23.35
C ARG A 318 -13.42 -7.18 -21.99
N PHE A 319 -13.77 -6.38 -21.01
CA PHE A 319 -13.29 -6.50 -19.64
C PHE A 319 -13.81 -7.77 -18.98
N ALA A 320 -15.13 -7.98 -19.01
CA ALA A 320 -15.74 -9.18 -18.46
C ALA A 320 -15.15 -10.44 -19.10
N SER A 321 -15.03 -10.51 -20.43
CA SER A 321 -14.52 -11.71 -21.13
C SER A 321 -13.07 -12.12 -20.78
N ARG A 322 -12.30 -11.24 -20.13
CA ARG A 322 -10.92 -11.51 -19.66
C ARG A 322 -10.82 -11.64 -18.15
N ASN A 323 -11.92 -11.43 -17.43
CA ASN A 323 -11.96 -11.45 -15.98
C ASN A 323 -13.01 -12.44 -15.45
N PRO A 324 -12.62 -13.70 -15.16
CA PRO A 324 -13.51 -14.71 -14.62
C PRO A 324 -14.14 -14.35 -13.26
N SER A 325 -13.59 -13.40 -12.48
CA SER A 325 -14.25 -12.94 -11.25
C SER A 325 -15.49 -12.06 -11.54
N VAL A 326 -15.64 -11.62 -12.80
CA VAL A 326 -16.70 -10.72 -13.29
C VAL A 326 -17.61 -11.42 -14.31
N LEU A 327 -17.19 -12.51 -14.95
CA LEU A 327 -18.03 -13.26 -15.90
C LEU A 327 -19.19 -13.96 -15.20
N PRO A 328 -20.44 -13.78 -15.68
CA PRO A 328 -21.60 -14.43 -15.09
C PRO A 328 -21.50 -15.96 -15.07
N VAL A 329 -21.99 -16.57 -13.99
CA VAL A 329 -22.36 -17.98 -13.93
C VAL A 329 -23.79 -18.13 -14.42
N ILE A 330 -23.98 -19.10 -15.31
CA ILE A 330 -25.22 -19.44 -15.98
C ILE A 330 -25.73 -20.76 -15.40
N PHE A 331 -26.89 -20.71 -14.75
CA PHE A 331 -27.68 -21.88 -14.39
C PHE A 331 -28.69 -22.12 -15.51
N THR A 332 -28.55 -23.20 -16.27
CA THR A 332 -29.52 -23.52 -17.33
C THR A 332 -30.87 -23.85 -16.72
N ALA A 333 -31.96 -23.63 -17.47
CA ALA A 333 -33.29 -24.00 -17.00
C ALA A 333 -33.34 -25.45 -16.49
N GLY A 334 -33.91 -25.68 -15.31
CA GLY A 334 -34.02 -26.99 -14.66
C GLY A 334 -32.76 -27.50 -13.92
N SER A 335 -31.63 -26.79 -13.98
CA SER A 335 -30.33 -27.23 -13.43
C SER A 335 -30.29 -27.46 -11.92
N LEU A 336 -31.24 -26.92 -11.15
CA LEU A 336 -31.36 -27.10 -9.69
C LEU A 336 -32.38 -28.19 -9.30
N GLY A 337 -33.02 -28.83 -10.28
CA GLY A 337 -34.11 -29.78 -10.08
C GLY A 337 -35.49 -29.11 -9.89
N ASN A 338 -36.57 -29.91 -9.92
CA ASN A 338 -37.96 -29.45 -9.82
C ASN A 338 -38.34 -28.34 -10.83
N ASP A 339 -37.81 -28.40 -12.05
CA ASP A 339 -37.98 -27.39 -13.11
C ASP A 339 -37.48 -25.98 -12.72
N LEU A 340 -36.47 -25.90 -11.84
CA LEU A 340 -35.81 -24.64 -11.43
C LEU A 340 -34.34 -24.57 -11.88
N PRO A 341 -33.81 -23.38 -12.24
CA PRO A 341 -34.58 -22.17 -12.53
C PRO A 341 -35.50 -22.39 -13.75
N ARG A 342 -36.60 -21.63 -13.86
CA ARG A 342 -37.59 -21.79 -14.95
C ARG A 342 -37.05 -21.35 -16.31
N ARG A 343 -36.05 -20.47 -16.30
CA ARG A 343 -35.28 -19.97 -17.46
C ARG A 343 -33.80 -19.94 -17.06
N ASP A 344 -32.92 -19.75 -18.04
CA ASP A 344 -31.51 -19.57 -17.76
C ASP A 344 -31.30 -18.37 -16.82
N LEU A 345 -30.72 -18.62 -15.66
CA LEU A 345 -30.45 -17.62 -14.64
C LEU A 345 -28.97 -17.24 -14.69
N TRP A 346 -28.70 -15.94 -14.83
CA TRP A 346 -27.36 -15.39 -14.97
C TRP A 346 -27.03 -14.53 -13.75
N VAL A 347 -26.00 -14.92 -13.02
CA VAL A 347 -25.58 -14.25 -11.78
C VAL A 347 -24.07 -14.09 -11.74
N SER A 348 -23.54 -13.15 -10.96
CA SER A 348 -22.08 -13.02 -10.78
C SER A 348 -21.49 -14.25 -10.05
N PRO A 349 -20.18 -14.52 -10.17
CA PRO A 349 -19.53 -15.66 -9.53
C PRO A 349 -19.80 -15.83 -8.03
N LEU A 350 -19.83 -14.73 -7.27
CA LEU A 350 -20.00 -14.79 -5.81
C LEU A 350 -21.47 -14.70 -5.33
N HIS A 351 -22.44 -14.66 -6.25
CA HIS A 351 -23.87 -14.63 -5.91
C HIS A 351 -24.34 -15.96 -5.32
N ALA A 352 -24.89 -15.97 -4.11
CA ALA A 352 -25.26 -17.21 -3.46
C ALA A 352 -26.68 -17.68 -3.82
N MET A 353 -26.73 -18.96 -4.19
CA MET A 353 -27.97 -19.71 -4.40
C MET A 353 -28.38 -20.38 -3.10
N PHE A 354 -29.69 -20.42 -2.81
CA PHE A 354 -30.21 -21.07 -1.61
C PHE A 354 -30.67 -22.50 -1.93
N ILE A 355 -29.94 -23.49 -1.39
CA ILE A 355 -30.12 -24.92 -1.67
C ILE A 355 -30.01 -25.69 -0.36
N ASP A 356 -30.96 -26.59 -0.07
CA ASP A 356 -30.96 -27.44 1.13
C ASP A 356 -30.70 -26.65 2.44
N ASP A 357 -31.41 -25.54 2.62
CA ASP A 357 -31.33 -24.64 3.78
C ASP A 357 -29.98 -23.92 3.98
N VAL A 358 -29.13 -23.87 2.96
CA VAL A 358 -27.85 -23.14 2.98
C VAL A 358 -27.65 -22.24 1.76
N LEU A 359 -26.82 -21.21 1.91
CA LEU A 359 -26.39 -20.30 0.85
C LEU A 359 -25.05 -20.73 0.27
N ILE A 360 -24.96 -20.88 -1.05
CA ILE A 360 -23.74 -21.34 -1.72
C ILE A 360 -23.41 -20.40 -2.89
N PRO A 361 -22.22 -19.76 -2.94
CA PRO A 361 -21.77 -18.98 -4.08
C PRO A 361 -21.88 -19.72 -5.41
N ALA A 362 -22.38 -19.05 -6.44
CA ALA A 362 -22.64 -19.62 -7.76
C ALA A 362 -21.41 -20.28 -8.41
N VAL A 363 -20.23 -19.68 -8.27
CA VAL A 363 -18.97 -20.22 -8.79
C VAL A 363 -18.63 -21.58 -8.21
N LEU A 364 -19.04 -21.84 -6.97
CA LEU A 364 -18.84 -23.13 -6.32
C LEU A 364 -19.83 -24.19 -6.81
N LEU A 365 -20.87 -23.84 -7.54
CA LEU A 365 -21.84 -24.79 -8.11
C LEU A 365 -21.55 -25.11 -9.58
N VAL A 366 -20.53 -24.49 -10.18
CA VAL A 366 -20.14 -24.73 -11.58
C VAL A 366 -19.74 -26.19 -11.76
N ASN A 367 -20.46 -26.89 -12.63
CA ASN A 367 -20.21 -28.28 -12.99
C ASN A 367 -19.81 -28.45 -14.47
N GLY A 368 -19.78 -27.36 -15.23
CA GLY A 368 -19.37 -27.34 -16.64
C GLY A 368 -20.41 -27.93 -17.60
N GLN A 369 -21.59 -28.30 -17.12
CA GLN A 369 -22.69 -28.85 -17.94
C GLN A 369 -23.94 -27.97 -17.81
N THR A 370 -24.73 -28.19 -16.77
CA THR A 370 -25.99 -27.48 -16.49
C THR A 370 -25.77 -26.18 -15.71
N ILE A 371 -24.63 -26.04 -15.03
CA ILE A 371 -24.19 -24.83 -14.35
C ILE A 371 -22.78 -24.50 -14.85
N ARG A 372 -22.65 -23.42 -15.63
CA ARG A 372 -21.43 -23.09 -16.36
C ARG A 372 -21.11 -21.61 -16.26
N GLN A 373 -19.84 -21.25 -16.27
CA GLN A 373 -19.45 -19.85 -16.42
C GLN A 373 -19.63 -19.41 -17.88
N ALA A 374 -20.08 -18.17 -18.10
CA ALA A 374 -20.15 -17.58 -19.42
C ALA A 374 -18.75 -17.46 -20.02
N GLU A 375 -18.59 -17.74 -21.31
CA GLU A 375 -17.30 -17.60 -22.00
C GLU A 375 -17.06 -16.18 -22.53
N ARG A 376 -18.15 -15.50 -22.92
CA ARG A 376 -18.13 -14.14 -23.46
C ARG A 376 -19.49 -13.48 -23.31
N VAL A 377 -19.46 -12.16 -23.13
CA VAL A 377 -20.62 -11.26 -23.01
C VAL A 377 -20.27 -9.93 -23.67
N ASP A 378 -21.22 -9.25 -24.32
CA ASP A 378 -20.96 -7.95 -24.97
C ASP A 378 -20.96 -6.78 -23.98
N ARG A 379 -21.74 -6.92 -22.90
CA ARG A 379 -21.78 -6.05 -21.73
C ARG A 379 -22.38 -6.83 -20.57
N VAL A 380 -21.87 -6.63 -19.36
CA VAL A 380 -22.49 -7.18 -18.14
C VAL A 380 -23.07 -6.03 -17.34
N GLN A 381 -24.34 -6.14 -16.99
CA GLN A 381 -25.00 -5.21 -16.08
C GLN A 381 -25.49 -6.01 -14.90
N TYR A 382 -25.09 -5.58 -13.72
CA TYR A 382 -25.28 -6.27 -12.47
C TYR A 382 -26.15 -5.44 -11.54
N PHE A 383 -27.11 -6.11 -10.90
CA PHE A 383 -28.06 -5.53 -9.96
C PHE A 383 -28.13 -6.38 -8.70
N HIS A 384 -28.36 -5.79 -7.53
CA HIS A 384 -28.67 -6.54 -6.32
C HIS A 384 -29.75 -5.85 -5.50
N VAL A 385 -30.72 -6.63 -5.03
CA VAL A 385 -31.89 -6.13 -4.30
C VAL A 385 -31.67 -6.25 -2.79
N GLU A 386 -31.64 -5.14 -2.07
CA GLU A 386 -31.61 -5.05 -0.61
C GLU A 386 -33.04 -4.99 -0.05
N LEU A 387 -33.30 -5.75 1.02
CA LEU A 387 -34.54 -5.70 1.80
C LEU A 387 -34.23 -5.18 3.21
N GLU A 388 -35.27 -4.87 4.01
CA GLU A 388 -35.09 -4.43 5.41
C GLU A 388 -34.30 -5.44 6.27
N SER A 389 -34.42 -6.72 5.95
CA SER A 389 -33.55 -7.79 6.46
C SER A 389 -33.23 -8.78 5.35
N HIS A 390 -32.03 -9.33 5.39
CA HIS A 390 -31.58 -10.33 4.42
C HIS A 390 -32.56 -11.51 4.37
N ASP A 391 -32.93 -11.91 3.17
CA ASP A 391 -33.92 -12.95 2.93
C ASP A 391 -33.64 -13.64 1.59
N ILE A 392 -34.45 -14.64 1.25
CA ILE A 392 -34.31 -15.40 0.01
C ILE A 392 -35.35 -14.92 -0.99
N LEU A 393 -34.88 -14.41 -2.13
CA LEU A 393 -35.68 -14.01 -3.28
C LEU A 393 -35.93 -15.20 -4.21
N LEU A 394 -36.93 -15.07 -5.08
CA LEU A 394 -37.20 -16.02 -6.16
C LEU A 394 -36.78 -15.40 -7.50
N ALA A 395 -35.60 -15.78 -8.00
CA ALA A 395 -35.02 -15.32 -9.25
C ALA A 395 -35.19 -16.41 -10.33
N GLU A 396 -35.94 -16.13 -11.40
CA GLU A 396 -36.41 -17.13 -12.37
C GLU A 396 -37.10 -18.33 -11.69
N GLY A 397 -37.76 -18.06 -10.55
CA GLY A 397 -38.35 -19.08 -9.67
C GLY A 397 -37.36 -19.84 -8.77
N ALA A 398 -36.05 -19.68 -8.95
CA ALA A 398 -35.03 -20.29 -8.11
C ALA A 398 -34.75 -19.46 -6.84
N PRO A 399 -34.63 -20.08 -5.65
CA PRO A 399 -34.26 -19.39 -4.43
C PRO A 399 -32.81 -18.85 -4.47
N ALA A 400 -32.64 -17.54 -4.29
CA ALA A 400 -31.34 -16.86 -4.32
C ALA A 400 -31.28 -15.73 -3.27
N GLU A 401 -30.07 -15.33 -2.84
CA GLU A 401 -29.90 -14.36 -1.76
C GLU A 401 -30.36 -12.94 -2.14
N SER A 402 -31.00 -12.22 -1.21
CA SER A 402 -31.09 -10.76 -1.27
C SER A 402 -29.75 -10.13 -0.86
N PHE A 403 -29.56 -8.83 -1.09
CA PHE A 403 -28.34 -8.15 -0.69
C PHE A 403 -28.29 -8.05 0.84
N VAL A 404 -27.15 -8.43 1.40
CA VAL A 404 -26.77 -8.11 2.77
C VAL A 404 -25.53 -7.24 2.73
N ASP A 405 -25.61 -6.12 3.44
CA ASP A 405 -24.44 -5.27 3.63
C ASP A 405 -23.52 -5.87 4.69
N ASP A 406 -22.55 -6.66 4.23
CA ASP A 406 -21.39 -7.15 4.96
C ASP A 406 -20.18 -6.21 4.83
N SER A 407 -20.42 -4.91 4.57
CA SER A 407 -19.44 -3.87 4.20
C SER A 407 -19.09 -3.83 2.72
N SER A 408 -19.80 -4.58 1.90
CA SER A 408 -19.58 -4.65 0.47
C SER A 408 -20.34 -3.56 -0.31
N ARG A 409 -21.26 -2.80 0.31
CA ARG A 409 -22.08 -1.79 -0.41
C ARG A 409 -21.27 -0.80 -1.27
N GLY A 410 -20.05 -0.43 -0.86
CA GLY A 410 -19.21 0.57 -1.53
C GLY A 410 -18.81 0.27 -2.97
N MET A 411 -18.95 -0.97 -3.45
CA MET A 411 -18.60 -1.33 -4.82
C MET A 411 -19.63 -0.97 -5.89
N PHE A 412 -20.88 -0.70 -5.48
CA PHE A 412 -21.93 -0.40 -6.42
C PHE A 412 -21.76 1.05 -6.87
N HIS A 413 -21.97 1.32 -8.15
CA HIS A 413 -21.80 2.67 -8.70
C HIS A 413 -22.68 3.69 -7.97
N ASN A 414 -23.81 3.23 -7.42
CA ASN A 414 -24.77 4.05 -6.70
C ASN A 414 -24.71 3.92 -5.18
N ALA A 415 -23.61 3.42 -4.60
CA ALA A 415 -23.45 3.34 -3.15
C ALA A 415 -23.66 4.68 -2.42
N PRO A 416 -23.22 5.86 -2.95
CA PRO A 416 -23.52 7.15 -2.34
C PRO A 416 -25.01 7.48 -2.24
N GLU A 417 -25.84 6.99 -3.17
CA GLU A 417 -27.30 7.20 -3.14
C GLU A 417 -27.94 6.59 -1.90
N TYR A 418 -27.43 5.44 -1.43
CA TYR A 418 -27.90 4.83 -0.18
C TYR A 418 -27.68 5.75 1.01
N ALA A 419 -26.50 6.37 1.12
CA ALA A 419 -26.18 7.31 2.20
C ALA A 419 -27.05 8.57 2.14
N ALA A 420 -27.42 9.02 0.94
CA ALA A 420 -28.32 10.16 0.75
C ALA A 420 -29.79 9.82 1.08
N LEU A 421 -30.27 8.62 0.73
CA LEU A 421 -31.63 8.16 1.03
C LEU A 421 -31.81 7.82 2.51
N TYR A 422 -30.75 7.35 3.16
CA TYR A 422 -30.76 6.84 4.52
C TYR A 422 -29.65 7.45 5.40
N PRO A 423 -29.59 8.79 5.55
CA PRO A 423 -28.48 9.48 6.21
C PRO A 423 -28.34 9.16 7.71
N ASP A 424 -29.44 8.67 8.32
CA ASP A 424 -29.51 8.35 9.74
C ASP A 424 -29.43 6.84 10.03
N THR A 425 -29.21 6.00 9.00
CA THR A 425 -29.18 4.54 9.15
C THR A 425 -27.88 4.07 9.80
N GLN A 426 -28.00 3.33 10.89
CA GLN A 426 -26.86 2.74 11.60
C GLN A 426 -26.42 1.45 10.92
N LYS A 427 -25.11 1.29 10.72
CA LYS A 427 -24.51 0.05 10.18
C LYS A 427 -24.82 -1.12 11.12
N LYS A 428 -25.67 -2.05 10.67
CA LYS A 428 -26.01 -3.27 11.41
C LYS A 428 -25.03 -4.38 10.97
N PRO A 429 -24.63 -5.30 11.86
CA PRO A 429 -23.86 -6.46 11.45
C PRO A 429 -24.65 -7.30 10.44
N ALA A 430 -23.99 -7.75 9.38
CA ALA A 430 -24.56 -8.64 8.39
C ALA A 430 -25.16 -9.88 9.07
N ARG A 431 -26.45 -10.10 8.85
CA ARG A 431 -27.17 -11.26 9.34
C ARG A 431 -27.75 -11.99 8.16
N TYR A 432 -27.09 -13.06 7.75
CA TYR A 432 -27.63 -13.96 6.75
C TYR A 432 -28.85 -14.68 7.32
N CYS A 433 -29.84 -14.92 6.47
CA CYS A 433 -31.06 -15.66 6.82
C CYS A 433 -30.82 -17.18 6.89
N ALA A 434 -29.70 -17.65 6.35
CA ALA A 434 -29.29 -19.04 6.35
C ALA A 434 -27.76 -19.17 6.42
N PRO A 435 -27.21 -20.32 6.86
CA PRO A 435 -25.77 -20.57 6.87
C PRO A 435 -25.20 -20.52 5.45
N ARG A 436 -24.09 -19.80 5.28
CA ARG A 436 -23.32 -19.78 4.02
C ARG A 436 -22.27 -20.89 4.04
N VAL A 437 -22.19 -21.67 2.97
CA VAL A 437 -21.33 -22.86 2.86
C VAL A 437 -20.45 -22.72 1.63
N GLU A 438 -19.14 -22.68 1.85
CA GLU A 438 -18.14 -22.50 0.79
C GLU A 438 -17.19 -23.70 0.65
N GLU A 439 -17.23 -24.62 1.63
CA GLU A 439 -16.43 -25.85 1.64
C GLU A 439 -17.10 -26.94 2.49
N GLY A 440 -16.60 -28.17 2.38
CA GLY A 440 -16.98 -29.29 3.24
C GLY A 440 -18.01 -30.27 2.65
N VAL A 441 -18.37 -31.27 3.46
CA VAL A 441 -19.14 -32.47 3.03
C VAL A 441 -20.54 -32.11 2.50
N LEU A 442 -21.17 -31.09 3.07
CA LEU A 442 -22.50 -30.64 2.66
C LEU A 442 -22.48 -30.07 1.22
N LEU A 443 -21.50 -29.22 0.91
CA LEU A 443 -21.30 -28.68 -0.45
C LEU A 443 -21.02 -29.81 -1.46
N GLU A 444 -20.13 -30.74 -1.12
CA GLU A 444 -19.83 -31.90 -1.97
C GLU A 444 -21.05 -32.79 -2.21
N THR A 445 -21.91 -32.96 -1.20
CA THR A 445 -23.17 -33.72 -1.34
C THR A 445 -24.12 -33.04 -2.32
N ILE A 446 -24.26 -31.70 -2.22
CA ILE A 446 -25.11 -30.90 -3.12
C ILE A 446 -24.56 -30.94 -4.54
N ARG A 447 -23.25 -30.74 -4.75
CA ARG A 447 -22.59 -30.85 -6.05
C ARG A 447 -22.82 -32.22 -6.69
N ASN A 448 -22.63 -33.29 -5.93
CA ASN A 448 -22.84 -34.65 -6.43
C ASN A 448 -24.29 -34.90 -6.87
N ARG A 449 -25.29 -34.33 -6.18
CA ARG A 449 -26.70 -34.42 -6.57
C ARG A 449 -27.00 -33.64 -7.85
N LEU A 450 -26.50 -32.40 -7.95
CA LEU A 450 -26.69 -31.56 -9.13
C LEU A 450 -26.00 -32.14 -10.37
N ASN A 451 -24.91 -32.89 -10.18
CA ASN A 451 -24.24 -33.64 -11.24
C ASN A 451 -24.97 -34.94 -11.66
N GLN A 452 -25.95 -35.40 -10.85
CA GLN A 452 -26.74 -36.61 -11.13
C GLN A 452 -28.08 -36.31 -11.80
N THR A 453 -28.48 -35.04 -11.91
CA THR A 453 -29.74 -34.61 -12.54
C THR A 453 -29.49 -34.31 -14.02
N ASP A 454 -29.20 -35.35 -14.80
CA ASP A 454 -29.73 -35.44 -16.16
C ASP A 454 -29.60 -36.86 -16.72
N GLY A 455 -30.76 -37.42 -17.01
CA GLY A 455 -30.89 -38.52 -17.94
C GLY A 455 -32.35 -38.65 -18.34
N PRO A 456 -32.72 -38.32 -19.58
CA PRO A 456 -33.80 -38.98 -20.27
C PRO A 456 -33.25 -40.06 -21.19
N ASP A 457 -33.86 -41.23 -21.07
CA ASP A 457 -33.78 -42.41 -21.95
C ASP A 457 -33.35 -42.13 -23.39
N ASN A 458 -32.28 -42.80 -23.81
CA ASN A 458 -32.14 -43.26 -25.18
C ASN A 458 -31.66 -44.71 -25.17
N THR A 459 -32.63 -45.62 -25.23
CA THR A 459 -32.47 -46.95 -25.79
C THR A 459 -31.84 -46.87 -27.19
N GLU A 460 -31.04 -47.87 -27.53
CA GLU A 460 -30.39 -48.14 -28.83
C GLU A 460 -28.98 -47.55 -29.06
N LYS A 461 -27.93 -48.34 -28.80
CA LYS A 461 -27.33 -49.24 -29.81
C LYS A 461 -26.09 -49.92 -29.28
N SER A 462 -26.01 -51.23 -29.51
CA SER A 462 -24.73 -51.91 -29.60
C SER A 462 -23.88 -51.24 -30.70
N SER A 463 -22.72 -50.74 -30.33
CA SER A 463 -21.53 -50.74 -31.20
C SER A 463 -20.40 -51.21 -30.29
N GLY A 464 -20.03 -52.49 -30.33
CA GLY A 464 -19.05 -52.90 -31.33
C GLY A 464 -17.74 -52.20 -30.99
N SER A 465 -16.79 -52.90 -30.39
CA SER A 465 -15.42 -52.39 -30.21
C SER A 465 -14.96 -51.76 -31.52
N ARG A 466 -14.88 -50.42 -31.58
CA ARG A 466 -14.45 -49.71 -32.79
C ARG A 466 -13.02 -50.13 -33.06
N HIS A 467 -12.81 -50.92 -34.12
CA HIS A 467 -11.49 -51.43 -34.43
C HIS A 467 -10.71 -50.31 -35.12
N LEU A 468 -9.63 -49.86 -34.48
CA LEU A 468 -8.71 -48.94 -35.11
C LEU A 468 -8.02 -49.66 -36.28
N GLU A 469 -8.09 -49.06 -37.48
CA GLU A 469 -7.29 -49.47 -38.62
C GLU A 469 -6.26 -48.39 -38.92
N GLY A 470 -5.02 -48.79 -39.18
CA GLY A 470 -4.02 -47.85 -39.65
C GLY A 470 -2.61 -48.42 -39.63
N TYR A 471 -1.66 -47.64 -40.11
CA TYR A 471 -0.31 -48.09 -40.36
C TYR A 471 0.71 -46.96 -40.18
N LEU A 472 1.88 -47.29 -39.64
CA LEU A 472 2.97 -46.35 -39.41
C LEU A 472 3.98 -46.37 -40.57
N ASP A 473 3.88 -45.38 -41.47
CA ASP A 473 4.68 -45.33 -42.70
C ASP A 473 6.17 -45.12 -42.41
N ALA A 474 6.50 -44.11 -41.58
CA ALA A 474 7.87 -43.73 -41.30
C ALA A 474 8.04 -43.23 -39.86
N VAL A 475 9.13 -43.67 -39.24
CA VAL A 475 9.62 -43.18 -37.94
C VAL A 475 11.07 -42.81 -38.14
N THR A 476 11.39 -41.55 -37.93
CA THR A 476 12.74 -40.98 -37.98
C THR A 476 13.02 -40.24 -36.69
N HIS A 477 14.25 -39.75 -36.49
CA HIS A 477 14.58 -38.97 -35.31
C HIS A 477 13.82 -37.63 -35.24
N THR A 478 13.24 -37.12 -36.32
CA THR A 478 12.58 -35.80 -36.33
C THR A 478 11.11 -35.83 -36.74
N GLU A 479 10.65 -36.95 -37.32
CA GLU A 479 9.31 -37.06 -37.89
C GLU A 479 8.75 -38.48 -37.76
N ILE A 480 7.48 -38.55 -37.37
CA ILE A 480 6.66 -39.77 -37.29
C ILE A 480 5.41 -39.54 -38.15
N ARG A 481 5.17 -40.38 -39.16
CA ARG A 481 3.99 -40.27 -40.02
C ARG A 481 3.35 -41.61 -40.32
N GLY A 482 2.04 -41.58 -40.52
CA GLY A 482 1.22 -42.76 -40.76
C GLY A 482 -0.19 -42.37 -41.18
N TRP A 483 -1.08 -43.34 -41.13
CA TRP A 483 -2.51 -43.11 -41.23
C TRP A 483 -3.27 -43.95 -40.20
N ALA A 484 -4.41 -43.45 -39.76
CA ALA A 484 -5.32 -44.11 -38.83
C ALA A 484 -6.77 -43.69 -39.11
N ARG A 485 -7.70 -44.64 -39.07
CA ARG A 485 -9.14 -44.41 -39.18
C ARG A 485 -9.91 -45.40 -38.31
N TRP A 486 -11.12 -45.05 -37.93
CA TRP A 486 -12.06 -46.03 -37.40
C TRP A 486 -12.62 -46.85 -38.56
N SER A 487 -12.71 -48.18 -38.40
CA SER A 487 -13.25 -49.05 -39.46
C SER A 487 -14.71 -48.72 -39.81
N ASP A 488 -15.44 -48.09 -38.89
CA ASP A 488 -16.87 -47.76 -38.94
C ASP A 488 -17.19 -46.25 -38.95
N SER A 489 -16.19 -45.35 -38.99
CA SER A 489 -16.41 -43.91 -39.02
C SER A 489 -15.45 -43.17 -39.95
N ALA A 490 -15.96 -42.12 -40.60
CA ALA A 490 -15.17 -41.17 -41.38
C ALA A 490 -14.58 -40.03 -40.53
N GLU A 491 -14.80 -40.05 -39.22
CA GLU A 491 -14.22 -39.08 -38.31
C GLU A 491 -12.70 -39.29 -38.13
N PRO A 492 -11.90 -38.21 -38.15
CA PRO A 492 -10.46 -38.32 -37.97
C PRO A 492 -10.12 -38.83 -36.56
N VAL A 493 -9.22 -39.80 -36.47
CA VAL A 493 -8.80 -40.41 -35.20
C VAL A 493 -7.84 -39.47 -34.46
N LEU A 494 -8.04 -39.28 -33.16
CA LEU A 494 -7.06 -38.62 -32.29
C LEU A 494 -6.08 -39.66 -31.74
N LEU A 495 -4.79 -39.46 -32.01
CA LEU A 495 -3.71 -40.40 -31.68
C LEU A 495 -2.77 -39.78 -30.65
N ARG A 496 -2.28 -40.58 -29.72
CA ARG A 496 -1.13 -40.26 -28.86
C ARG A 496 0.13 -40.98 -29.35
N ILE A 497 1.25 -40.28 -29.35
CA ILE A 497 2.56 -40.78 -29.74
C ILE A 497 3.37 -41.06 -28.48
N LEU A 498 3.85 -42.29 -28.30
CA LEU A 498 4.67 -42.68 -27.16
C LEU A 498 6.09 -43.01 -27.59
N ASN A 499 7.09 -42.54 -26.84
CA ASN A 499 8.49 -42.94 -26.95
C ASN A 499 8.89 -43.67 -25.67
N ASN A 500 9.27 -44.94 -25.79
CA ASN A 500 9.61 -45.82 -24.65
C ASN A 500 8.51 -45.85 -23.57
N GLY A 501 7.24 -45.75 -23.98
CA GLY A 501 6.07 -45.75 -23.08
C GLY A 501 5.67 -44.38 -22.52
N ILE A 502 6.42 -43.31 -22.81
CA ILE A 502 6.10 -41.94 -22.39
C ILE A 502 5.43 -41.19 -23.53
N CYS A 503 4.27 -40.58 -23.29
CA CYS A 503 3.58 -39.77 -24.29
C CYS A 503 4.41 -38.52 -24.63
N ILE A 504 4.81 -38.38 -25.90
CA ILE A 504 5.60 -37.24 -26.40
C ILE A 504 4.76 -36.24 -27.23
N GLY A 505 3.48 -36.53 -27.41
CA GLY A 505 2.52 -35.64 -28.07
C GLY A 505 1.28 -36.36 -28.56
N ALA A 506 0.29 -35.59 -29.01
CA ALA A 506 -0.91 -36.11 -29.65
C ALA A 506 -1.12 -35.44 -31.01
N ILE A 507 -1.73 -36.17 -31.94
CA ILE A 507 -2.02 -35.65 -33.28
C ILE A 507 -3.34 -36.22 -33.80
N LYS A 508 -4.07 -35.39 -34.55
CA LYS A 508 -5.27 -35.79 -35.26
C LYS A 508 -4.90 -36.34 -36.63
N ALA A 509 -5.46 -37.47 -37.02
CA ALA A 509 -5.24 -38.09 -38.32
C ALA A 509 -6.20 -37.51 -39.36
N ASP A 510 -6.11 -36.22 -39.65
CA ASP A 510 -7.03 -35.46 -40.52
C ASP A 510 -6.43 -35.09 -41.89
N LEU A 511 -5.20 -35.51 -42.19
CA LEU A 511 -4.60 -35.27 -43.49
C LEU A 511 -5.24 -36.18 -44.55
N THR A 512 -5.42 -35.64 -45.76
CA THR A 512 -5.93 -36.42 -46.89
C THR A 512 -4.79 -37.22 -47.52
N ARG A 513 -5.05 -38.51 -47.79
CA ARG A 513 -4.13 -39.39 -48.51
C ARG A 513 -4.78 -39.91 -49.78
N GLN A 514 -4.09 -39.72 -50.90
CA GLN A 514 -4.60 -40.13 -52.22
C GLN A 514 -4.83 -41.64 -52.36
N ASP A 515 -4.15 -42.45 -51.56
CA ASP A 515 -4.17 -43.92 -51.62
C ASP A 515 -5.02 -44.60 -50.53
N VAL A 516 -5.46 -43.87 -49.50
CA VAL A 516 -6.20 -44.42 -48.35
C VAL A 516 -7.55 -43.74 -48.12
N GLY A 517 -7.67 -42.44 -48.37
CA GLY A 517 -8.92 -41.69 -48.20
C GLY A 517 -8.73 -40.28 -47.62
N MET A 518 -9.85 -39.58 -47.44
CA MET A 518 -9.88 -38.26 -46.81
C MET A 518 -9.83 -38.42 -45.28
N ALA A 519 -9.17 -37.48 -44.60
CA ALA A 519 -9.13 -37.37 -43.15
C ALA A 519 -8.68 -38.65 -42.41
N CYS A 520 -7.54 -39.21 -42.83
CA CYS A 520 -6.96 -40.40 -42.19
C CYS A 520 -5.43 -40.37 -42.02
N GLY A 521 -4.71 -39.44 -42.65
CA GLY A 521 -3.26 -39.32 -42.52
C GLY A 521 -2.84 -38.46 -41.33
N PHE A 522 -1.67 -38.73 -40.76
CA PHE A 522 -1.03 -37.87 -39.76
C PHE A 522 0.46 -37.71 -39.99
N ARG A 523 1.00 -36.55 -39.61
CA ARG A 523 2.44 -36.24 -39.64
C ARG A 523 2.82 -35.47 -38.37
N PHE A 524 3.50 -36.14 -37.46
CA PHE A 524 3.96 -35.59 -36.19
C PHE A 524 5.45 -35.26 -36.27
N ILE A 525 5.80 -33.99 -36.07
CA ILE A 525 7.19 -33.54 -35.94
C ILE A 525 7.58 -33.67 -34.47
N VAL A 526 8.68 -34.38 -34.18
CA VAL A 526 9.15 -34.55 -32.81
C VAL A 526 9.86 -33.27 -32.37
N PRO A 527 9.32 -32.50 -31.40
CA PRO A 527 9.96 -31.27 -30.94
C PRO A 527 11.34 -31.59 -30.37
N GLY A 528 12.38 -30.94 -30.89
CA GLY A 528 13.79 -31.17 -30.49
C GLY A 528 14.44 -32.45 -31.05
N GLY A 529 13.68 -33.33 -31.70
CA GLY A 529 14.16 -34.61 -32.21
C GLY A 529 14.45 -35.67 -31.14
N LEU A 530 14.45 -36.95 -31.55
CA LEU A 530 14.85 -38.10 -30.74
C LEU A 530 16.37 -38.24 -30.80
N SER A 531 17.01 -38.60 -29.68
CA SER A 531 18.47 -38.75 -29.61
C SER A 531 18.97 -39.82 -30.60
N PRO A 532 19.97 -39.53 -31.46
CA PRO A 532 20.58 -40.53 -32.34
C PRO A 532 21.43 -41.54 -31.58
N HIS A 533 21.74 -41.29 -30.30
CA HIS A 533 22.63 -42.12 -29.48
C HIS A 533 21.88 -43.04 -28.51
N GLN A 534 20.56 -43.05 -28.53
CA GLN A 534 19.72 -43.91 -27.69
C GLN A 534 18.76 -44.72 -28.55
N ARG A 535 18.39 -45.90 -28.07
CA ARG A 535 17.35 -46.71 -28.71
C ARG A 535 15.99 -46.13 -28.36
N HIS A 536 15.15 -45.91 -29.38
CA HIS A 536 13.80 -45.39 -29.20
C HIS A 536 12.77 -46.41 -29.67
N MET A 537 11.73 -46.63 -28.89
CA MET A 537 10.58 -47.46 -29.25
C MET A 537 9.35 -46.56 -29.39
N ILE A 538 8.92 -46.33 -30.63
CA ILE A 538 7.82 -45.45 -30.94
C ILE A 538 6.53 -46.25 -31.09
N ASP A 539 5.56 -45.98 -30.23
CA ASP A 539 4.21 -46.55 -30.32
C ASP A 539 3.19 -45.44 -30.59
N VAL A 540 2.11 -45.78 -31.29
CA VAL A 540 1.03 -44.83 -31.61
C VAL A 540 -0.29 -45.50 -31.28
N GLN A 541 -1.05 -44.86 -30.40
CA GLN A 541 -2.26 -45.42 -29.83
C GLN A 541 -3.43 -44.43 -29.97
N PRO A 542 -4.68 -44.90 -30.10
CA PRO A 542 -5.82 -43.99 -30.08
C PRO A 542 -5.98 -43.39 -28.69
N LEU A 543 -6.40 -42.12 -28.60
CA LEU A 543 -6.68 -41.49 -27.32
C LEU A 543 -7.91 -42.11 -26.63
N HIS A 544 -8.86 -42.59 -27.43
CA HIS A 544 -10.07 -43.29 -26.98
C HIS A 544 -10.30 -44.54 -27.84
N GLY A 545 -10.55 -45.70 -27.21
CA GLY A 545 -10.76 -46.99 -27.89
C GLY A 545 -9.62 -48.00 -27.69
N THR A 546 -9.71 -49.17 -28.32
CA THR A 546 -8.70 -50.22 -28.27
C THR A 546 -8.25 -50.60 -29.69
N GLY A 547 -6.96 -50.82 -29.88
CA GLY A 547 -6.39 -51.18 -31.19
C GLY A 547 -4.96 -50.66 -31.34
N GLN A 548 -4.20 -51.31 -32.22
CA GLN A 548 -2.79 -51.00 -32.48
C GLN A 548 -2.58 -50.79 -33.98
N LEU A 549 -1.81 -49.77 -34.33
CA LEU A 549 -1.45 -49.49 -35.71
C LEU A 549 -0.47 -50.55 -36.23
N GLY A 550 -0.63 -50.98 -37.47
CA GLY A 550 0.36 -51.81 -38.13
C GLY A 550 1.71 -51.11 -38.18
N HIS A 551 2.81 -51.84 -37.91
CA HIS A 551 4.16 -51.30 -37.75
C HIS A 551 4.40 -50.43 -36.49
N ALA A 552 3.48 -50.44 -35.51
CA ALA A 552 3.73 -49.92 -34.15
C ALA A 552 3.71 -51.09 -33.12
N PRO A 553 4.62 -51.13 -32.12
CA PRO A 553 5.71 -50.19 -31.91
C PRO A 553 6.85 -50.38 -32.92
N ARG A 554 7.53 -49.28 -33.29
CA ARG A 554 8.69 -49.28 -34.20
C ARG A 554 9.96 -48.84 -33.46
N GLY A 555 11.00 -49.66 -33.54
CA GLY A 555 12.31 -49.33 -32.99
C GLY A 555 13.15 -48.46 -33.93
N LEU A 556 13.78 -47.43 -33.37
CA LEU A 556 14.92 -46.72 -33.95
C LEU A 556 16.18 -47.16 -33.17
N GLU A 557 17.11 -47.79 -33.87
CA GLU A 557 18.39 -48.20 -33.29
C GLU A 557 19.37 -47.01 -33.22
N PRO A 558 20.28 -46.97 -32.23
CA PRO A 558 21.27 -45.90 -32.13
C PRO A 558 22.20 -45.89 -33.36
N VAL A 559 22.52 -44.70 -33.85
CA VAL A 559 23.50 -44.48 -34.92
C VAL A 559 24.91 -44.61 -34.34
N VAL A 560 25.66 -45.63 -34.78
CA VAL A 560 27.05 -45.87 -34.37
C VAL A 560 27.98 -45.07 -35.28
N GLU A 561 28.51 -43.95 -34.77
CA GLU A 561 29.60 -43.23 -35.43
C GLU A 561 30.95 -43.87 -35.07
N THR A 562 31.70 -44.22 -36.12
CA THR A 562 33.03 -44.81 -36.05
C THR A 562 34.04 -43.74 -35.68
N GLN A 563 34.65 -43.87 -34.50
CA GLN A 563 35.73 -43.02 -34.02
C GLN A 563 36.95 -43.17 -34.91
N THR A 564 37.42 -42.06 -35.48
CA THR A 564 38.81 -41.96 -35.96
C THR A 564 39.51 -40.91 -35.11
N GLU A 565 40.29 -41.38 -34.13
CA GLU A 565 41.20 -40.54 -33.35
C GLU A 565 42.26 -39.93 -34.26
N THR A 566 42.44 -38.62 -34.19
CA THR A 566 43.73 -38.00 -34.52
C THR A 566 44.05 -36.92 -33.49
N ARG A 567 44.87 -37.32 -32.52
CA ARG A 567 45.60 -36.44 -31.63
C ARG A 567 46.70 -35.77 -32.46
N THR A 568 46.60 -34.46 -32.71
CA THR A 568 47.73 -33.66 -33.18
C THR A 568 47.97 -32.48 -32.26
N THR A 569 49.21 -32.42 -31.81
CA THR A 569 49.86 -31.40 -31.02
C THR A 569 49.87 -30.06 -31.76
N HIS A 570 49.42 -28.99 -31.13
CA HIS A 570 49.64 -27.63 -31.61
C HIS A 570 51.11 -27.21 -31.38
N PRO A 571 51.86 -26.84 -32.43
CA PRO A 571 52.89 -25.83 -32.29
C PRO A 571 52.23 -24.44 -32.36
N ALA A 572 52.56 -23.57 -31.41
CA ALA A 572 52.21 -22.16 -31.47
C ALA A 572 52.88 -21.48 -32.69
N SER A 573 52.10 -20.74 -33.49
CA SER A 573 52.51 -19.59 -34.33
C SER A 573 51.32 -19.14 -35.23
N PRO A 574 51.39 -17.97 -35.90
CA PRO A 574 50.79 -16.68 -35.56
C PRO A 574 49.52 -16.41 -36.40
N ASN A 575 48.36 -16.89 -35.94
CA ASN A 575 47.04 -16.65 -36.55
C ASN A 575 45.97 -16.58 -35.45
N SER A 576 46.17 -15.73 -34.44
CA SER A 576 45.22 -15.56 -33.35
C SER A 576 44.21 -14.47 -33.71
N LEU A 577 42.94 -14.84 -33.64
CA LEU A 577 41.82 -13.90 -33.61
C LEU A 577 42.05 -12.90 -32.45
N HIS A 578 42.07 -11.60 -32.74
CA HIS A 578 42.20 -10.55 -31.73
C HIS A 578 40.83 -9.97 -31.44
N GLY A 579 40.46 -9.84 -30.18
CA GLY A 579 39.12 -9.39 -29.81
C GLY A 579 38.85 -9.44 -28.32
N TRP A 580 37.71 -8.90 -27.93
CA TRP A 580 37.22 -8.86 -26.55
C TRP A 580 35.73 -9.18 -26.51
N VAL A 581 35.28 -9.74 -25.40
CA VAL A 581 33.87 -10.06 -25.14
C VAL A 581 33.36 -9.06 -24.11
N ASP A 582 32.43 -8.21 -24.51
CA ASP A 582 31.93 -7.10 -23.68
C ASP A 582 30.79 -7.57 -22.76
N LEU A 583 29.97 -8.51 -23.24
CA LEU A 583 28.80 -9.01 -22.53
C LEU A 583 28.61 -10.51 -22.79
N VAL A 584 28.39 -11.26 -21.71
CA VAL A 584 27.88 -12.63 -21.76
C VAL A 584 26.75 -12.74 -20.73
N SER A 585 25.51 -12.69 -21.21
CA SER A 585 24.32 -12.96 -20.42
C SER A 585 23.64 -14.24 -20.89
N ARG A 586 22.53 -14.62 -20.26
CA ARG A 586 21.75 -15.80 -20.64
C ARG A 586 21.07 -15.65 -22.02
N ASP A 587 20.85 -14.43 -22.46
CA ASP A 587 20.09 -14.09 -23.65
C ASP A 587 20.90 -13.33 -24.71
N ARG A 588 22.10 -12.83 -24.38
CA ARG A 588 22.90 -11.99 -25.28
C ARG A 588 24.40 -12.20 -25.10
N ILE A 589 25.12 -12.17 -26.21
CA ILE A 589 26.58 -12.21 -26.26
C ILE A 589 27.04 -11.11 -27.22
N ALA A 590 27.84 -10.17 -26.72
CA ALA A 590 28.36 -9.06 -27.53
C ALA A 590 29.85 -8.84 -27.29
N GLY A 591 30.53 -8.29 -28.29
CA GLY A 591 31.96 -8.03 -28.25
C GLY A 591 32.49 -7.51 -29.56
N TRP A 592 33.79 -7.67 -29.76
CA TRP A 592 34.45 -7.40 -31.02
C TRP A 592 35.58 -8.39 -31.30
N ALA A 593 35.82 -8.69 -32.58
CA ALA A 593 36.88 -9.58 -33.00
C ALA A 593 37.31 -9.32 -34.45
N TYR A 594 38.60 -9.43 -34.74
CA TYR A 594 39.13 -9.37 -36.10
C TYR A 594 40.40 -10.22 -36.23
N ASN A 595 40.79 -10.51 -37.46
CA ASN A 595 42.06 -11.15 -37.76
C ASN A 595 43.13 -10.08 -38.07
N PRO A 596 44.20 -9.95 -37.28
CA PRO A 596 45.27 -8.97 -37.55
C PRO A 596 45.94 -9.14 -38.92
N ALA A 597 45.96 -10.35 -39.50
CA ALA A 597 46.53 -10.60 -40.82
C ALA A 597 45.62 -10.10 -41.97
N THR A 598 44.32 -9.95 -41.72
CA THR A 598 43.33 -9.46 -42.69
C THR A 598 42.26 -8.62 -41.97
N PRO A 599 42.60 -7.41 -41.46
CA PRO A 599 41.67 -6.61 -40.63
C PRO A 599 40.43 -6.16 -41.41
N GLU A 600 40.54 -6.05 -42.72
CA GLU A 600 39.47 -5.67 -43.65
C GLU A 600 38.40 -6.77 -43.80
N VAL A 601 38.70 -8.01 -43.41
CA VAL A 601 37.83 -9.18 -43.60
C VAL A 601 37.15 -9.50 -42.26
N PRO A 602 35.81 -9.42 -42.18
CA PRO A 602 35.08 -9.73 -40.95
C PRO A 602 35.34 -11.15 -40.45
N ALA A 603 35.56 -11.31 -39.15
CA ALA A 603 35.88 -12.61 -38.57
C ALA A 603 34.60 -13.42 -38.28
N PRO A 604 34.45 -14.65 -38.83
CA PRO A 604 33.32 -15.51 -38.51
C PRO A 604 33.52 -16.19 -37.15
N LEU A 605 32.53 -16.11 -36.27
CA LEU A 605 32.55 -16.63 -34.90
C LEU A 605 31.50 -17.72 -34.70
N GLN A 606 31.82 -18.68 -33.83
CA GLN A 606 30.95 -19.75 -33.37
C GLN A 606 30.75 -19.63 -31.85
N ILE A 607 29.50 -19.68 -31.41
CA ILE A 607 29.15 -19.67 -29.99
C ILE A 607 28.84 -21.11 -29.60
N VAL A 608 29.59 -21.65 -28.66
CA VAL A 608 29.46 -23.01 -28.14
C VAL A 608 28.98 -22.91 -26.69
N VAL A 609 27.85 -23.54 -26.38
CA VAL A 609 27.29 -23.58 -25.02
C VAL A 609 27.31 -25.03 -24.54
N ASN A 610 27.92 -25.29 -23.38
CA ASN A 610 28.08 -26.62 -22.80
C ASN A 610 28.68 -27.64 -23.78
N GLY A 611 29.62 -27.20 -24.64
CA GLY A 611 30.29 -28.03 -25.64
C GLY A 611 29.51 -28.26 -26.94
N GLN A 612 28.30 -27.72 -27.09
CA GLN A 612 27.51 -27.80 -28.32
C GLN A 612 27.46 -26.45 -29.06
N LEU A 613 27.60 -26.48 -30.38
CA LEU A 613 27.45 -25.28 -31.21
C LEU A 613 26.03 -24.75 -31.09
N ARG A 614 25.89 -23.54 -30.54
CA ARG A 614 24.61 -22.89 -30.28
C ARG A 614 24.23 -21.88 -31.36
N ALA A 615 25.21 -21.12 -31.85
CA ALA A 615 24.99 -20.09 -32.87
C ALA A 615 26.29 -19.77 -33.64
N SER A 616 26.16 -19.05 -34.73
CA SER A 616 27.30 -18.49 -35.47
C SER A 616 26.99 -17.06 -35.88
N THR A 617 27.99 -16.19 -35.84
CA THR A 617 27.87 -14.77 -36.20
C THR A 617 29.13 -14.31 -36.92
N VAL A 618 29.12 -13.08 -37.44
CA VAL A 618 30.29 -12.47 -38.06
C VAL A 618 30.54 -11.13 -37.37
N ALA A 619 31.80 -10.87 -37.05
CA ALA A 619 32.23 -9.63 -36.44
C ALA A 619 32.38 -8.52 -37.49
N ASN A 620 31.24 -7.93 -37.90
CA ASN A 620 31.14 -6.91 -38.94
C ASN A 620 30.42 -5.62 -38.49
N GLY A 621 30.02 -5.52 -37.22
CA GLY A 621 29.38 -4.35 -36.63
C GLY A 621 30.35 -3.18 -36.46
N ARG A 622 29.83 -1.95 -36.51
CA ARG A 622 30.65 -0.74 -36.30
C ARG A 622 31.00 -0.57 -34.82
N ARG A 623 32.30 -0.34 -34.55
CA ARG A 623 32.91 -0.06 -33.25
C ARG A 623 33.90 1.10 -33.36
N PRO A 624 33.38 2.35 -33.44
CA PRO A 624 34.23 3.55 -33.53
C PRO A 624 35.15 3.70 -32.31
N ASP A 625 34.69 3.23 -31.15
CA ASP A 625 35.42 3.16 -29.88
C ASP A 625 36.67 2.27 -29.98
N VAL A 626 36.56 1.11 -30.62
CA VAL A 626 37.69 0.17 -30.82
C VAL A 626 38.73 0.75 -31.79
N LEU A 627 38.27 1.43 -32.84
CA LEU A 627 39.14 2.16 -33.78
C LEU A 627 39.86 3.32 -33.07
N GLN A 628 39.15 4.12 -32.28
CA GLN A 628 39.70 5.28 -31.57
C GLN A 628 40.70 4.86 -30.49
N ALA A 629 40.50 3.70 -29.86
CA ALA A 629 41.44 3.10 -28.92
C ALA A 629 42.68 2.45 -29.60
N GLY A 630 42.73 2.40 -30.93
CA GLY A 630 43.81 1.77 -31.69
C GLY A 630 43.86 0.24 -31.53
N GLN A 631 42.76 -0.38 -31.11
CA GLN A 631 42.69 -1.81 -30.76
C GLN A 631 42.21 -2.69 -31.91
N GLY A 632 41.67 -2.12 -32.99
CA GLY A 632 41.16 -2.84 -34.15
C GLY A 632 40.52 -1.95 -35.22
N PRO A 633 40.07 -2.53 -36.33
CA PRO A 633 39.34 -1.82 -37.38
C PRO A 633 37.91 -1.49 -36.91
N GLU A 634 37.27 -0.48 -37.50
CA GLU A 634 35.92 -0.07 -37.08
C GLU A 634 34.86 -1.16 -37.29
N GLY A 635 34.99 -1.99 -38.33
CA GLY A 635 34.01 -3.03 -38.68
C GLY A 635 34.23 -4.38 -37.98
N CYS A 636 34.57 -4.39 -36.69
CA CYS A 636 34.90 -5.62 -35.95
C CYS A 636 33.92 -6.02 -34.84
N GLY A 637 32.78 -5.35 -34.69
CA GLY A 637 31.80 -5.65 -33.64
C GLY A 637 30.96 -6.89 -33.93
N PHE A 638 30.53 -7.61 -32.89
CA PHE A 638 29.49 -8.63 -32.98
C PHE A 638 28.51 -8.48 -31.81
N ASP A 639 27.26 -8.78 -32.07
CA ASP A 639 26.19 -8.76 -31.08
C ASP A 639 25.17 -9.84 -31.48
N LEU A 640 24.95 -10.78 -30.58
CA LEU A 640 24.15 -11.97 -30.85
C LEU A 640 23.17 -12.19 -29.70
N LEU A 641 21.89 -12.31 -30.05
CA LEU A 641 20.86 -12.81 -29.15
C LEU A 641 20.81 -14.35 -29.17
N LEU A 642 20.77 -14.95 -27.99
CA LEU A 642 20.56 -16.38 -27.79
C LEU A 642 19.05 -16.64 -27.73
N LEU A 643 18.51 -17.23 -28.80
CA LEU A 643 17.10 -17.55 -28.90
C LEU A 643 16.89 -19.08 -29.00
N PRO A 644 16.22 -19.72 -28.02
CA PRO A 644 15.79 -19.17 -26.72
C PRO A 644 16.96 -18.87 -25.76
N PRO A 645 16.74 -18.00 -24.74
CA PRO A 645 17.70 -17.74 -23.68
C PRO A 645 18.09 -19.00 -22.89
N LEU A 646 19.23 -18.93 -22.21
CA LEU A 646 19.73 -19.98 -21.33
C LEU A 646 18.94 -19.99 -20.01
N SER A 647 18.65 -21.19 -19.48
CA SER A 647 17.82 -21.33 -18.29
C SER A 647 18.53 -20.83 -17.02
N PRO A 648 17.87 -20.06 -16.14
CA PRO A 648 18.43 -19.66 -14.84
C PRO A 648 18.48 -20.80 -13.81
N LEU A 649 17.73 -21.88 -14.06
CA LEU A 649 17.69 -23.05 -13.20
C LEU A 649 18.88 -23.99 -13.42
N THR A 650 19.74 -23.72 -14.40
CA THR A 650 20.89 -24.56 -14.72
C THR A 650 22.17 -23.75 -14.89
N ARG A 651 23.29 -24.37 -14.55
CA ARG A 651 24.63 -23.84 -14.81
C ARG A 651 24.98 -23.96 -16.29
N HIS A 652 25.55 -22.91 -16.89
CA HIS A 652 26.01 -22.89 -18.28
C HIS A 652 27.48 -22.51 -18.42
N THR A 653 28.17 -23.09 -19.39
CA THR A 653 29.53 -22.71 -19.81
C THR A 653 29.48 -22.27 -21.28
N ILE A 654 29.99 -21.08 -21.58
CA ILE A 654 29.88 -20.41 -22.88
C ILE A 654 31.27 -20.16 -23.43
N GLU A 655 31.48 -20.52 -24.69
CA GLU A 655 32.73 -20.37 -25.42
C GLU A 655 32.49 -19.69 -26.76
N ILE A 656 33.31 -18.69 -27.10
CA ILE A 656 33.28 -18.03 -28.40
C ILE A 656 34.52 -18.46 -29.15
N ARG A 657 34.35 -19.07 -30.32
CA ARG A 657 35.41 -19.68 -31.11
C ARG A 657 35.49 -19.06 -32.49
N TRP A 658 36.69 -18.94 -33.03
CA TRP A 658 36.89 -18.56 -34.42
C TRP A 658 36.46 -19.70 -35.34
N ALA A 659 35.55 -19.46 -36.27
CA ALA A 659 35.00 -20.51 -37.13
C ALA A 659 36.04 -21.14 -38.08
N VAL A 660 37.17 -20.47 -38.30
CA VAL A 660 38.23 -20.90 -39.25
C VAL A 660 39.09 -22.02 -38.68
N ASN A 661 39.48 -21.94 -37.41
CA ASN A 661 40.41 -22.89 -36.79
C ASN A 661 40.01 -23.33 -35.37
N GLY A 662 38.86 -22.89 -34.86
CA GLY A 662 38.34 -23.23 -33.54
C GLY A 662 39.02 -22.54 -32.36
N SER A 663 39.94 -21.60 -32.60
CA SER A 663 40.61 -20.86 -31.51
C SER A 663 39.63 -20.03 -30.67
N LEU A 664 39.81 -20.02 -29.36
CA LEU A 664 38.95 -19.29 -28.42
C LEU A 664 39.20 -17.79 -28.48
N LEU A 665 38.12 -17.02 -28.45
CA LEU A 665 38.13 -15.59 -28.19
C LEU A 665 37.95 -15.38 -26.68
N GLY A 666 39.06 -15.17 -25.96
CA GLY A 666 39.07 -15.06 -24.50
C GLY A 666 39.00 -16.40 -23.77
N ALA A 667 38.55 -16.38 -22.51
CA ALA A 667 38.33 -17.58 -21.68
C ALA A 667 36.84 -17.99 -21.68
N PRO A 668 36.51 -19.28 -21.48
CA PRO A 668 35.13 -19.71 -21.30
C PRO A 668 34.44 -19.01 -20.12
N THR A 669 33.22 -18.52 -20.32
CA THR A 669 32.43 -17.85 -19.28
C THR A 669 31.44 -18.83 -18.63
N VAL A 670 31.32 -18.82 -17.31
CA VAL A 670 30.39 -19.69 -16.57
C VAL A 670 29.27 -18.85 -15.96
N LEU A 671 28.02 -19.22 -16.25
CA LEU A 671 26.82 -18.67 -15.60
C LEU A 671 26.32 -19.67 -14.53
N PRO A 672 26.25 -19.30 -13.22
CA PRO A 672 25.80 -20.18 -12.13
C PRO A 672 24.27 -20.43 -12.17
N GLN A 673 23.75 -21.27 -11.27
CA GLN A 673 22.30 -21.44 -11.06
C GLN A 673 21.79 -20.39 -10.05
N ALA A 674 20.57 -19.87 -10.22
CA ALA A 674 19.96 -18.92 -9.28
C ALA A 674 19.59 -19.58 -7.92
N ASP A 675 19.89 -18.92 -6.80
CA ASP A 675 19.65 -19.38 -5.42
C ASP A 675 18.83 -18.40 -4.56
N SER A 676 18.36 -17.29 -5.14
CA SER A 676 17.50 -16.29 -4.51
C SER A 676 16.39 -15.84 -5.47
N PHE A 677 15.39 -15.10 -5.00
CA PHE A 677 14.34 -14.52 -5.85
C PHE A 677 14.90 -13.24 -6.53
N ASP A 678 15.72 -13.46 -7.56
CA ASP A 678 16.41 -12.43 -8.34
C ASP A 678 15.69 -12.17 -9.69
N PRO A 679 16.04 -11.09 -10.43
CA PRO A 679 15.37 -10.76 -11.69
C PRO A 679 15.41 -11.88 -12.75
N ASP A 680 16.44 -12.73 -12.72
CA ASP A 680 16.57 -13.91 -13.60
C ASP A 680 15.51 -14.97 -13.24
N LEU A 681 15.32 -15.26 -11.96
CA LEU A 681 14.29 -16.16 -11.46
C LEU A 681 12.89 -15.56 -11.66
N GLU A 682 12.70 -14.26 -11.43
CA GLU A 682 11.45 -13.55 -11.72
C GLU A 682 11.06 -13.69 -13.19
N GLN A 683 12.01 -13.48 -14.11
CA GLN A 683 11.77 -13.64 -15.53
C GLN A 683 11.49 -15.11 -15.90
N ALA A 684 12.10 -16.09 -15.23
CA ALA A 684 11.77 -17.50 -15.41
C ALA A 684 10.40 -17.87 -14.86
N VAL A 685 9.99 -17.33 -13.70
CA VAL A 685 8.64 -17.48 -13.16
C VAL A 685 7.65 -16.82 -14.11
N LYS A 686 7.91 -15.60 -14.59
CA LYS A 686 7.11 -14.90 -15.60
C LYS A 686 6.96 -15.74 -16.87
N THR A 687 8.06 -16.28 -17.39
CA THR A 687 8.04 -17.14 -18.58
C THR A 687 7.29 -18.44 -18.33
N ALA A 688 7.46 -19.07 -17.15
CA ALA A 688 6.73 -20.29 -16.78
C ALA A 688 5.22 -20.02 -16.66
N VAL A 689 4.83 -18.91 -16.04
CA VAL A 689 3.44 -18.45 -15.94
C VAL A 689 2.89 -18.14 -17.34
N SER A 690 3.63 -17.42 -18.18
CA SER A 690 3.23 -17.10 -19.56
C SER A 690 3.20 -18.32 -20.49
N SER A 691 3.96 -19.39 -20.17
CA SER A 691 3.95 -20.65 -20.94
C SER A 691 2.74 -21.55 -20.63
N ALA A 692 1.90 -21.16 -19.67
CA ALA A 692 0.66 -21.84 -19.38
C ALA A 692 -0.38 -21.54 -20.49
N GLU A 693 -0.31 -22.27 -21.59
CA GLU A 693 -1.19 -22.08 -22.76
C GLU A 693 -2.58 -22.69 -22.58
N SER A 694 -2.76 -23.61 -21.62
CA SER A 694 -4.04 -24.26 -21.33
C SER A 694 -4.66 -23.78 -20.02
N LEU A 695 -6.00 -23.73 -19.97
CA LEU A 695 -6.76 -23.35 -18.79
C LEU A 695 -6.40 -24.21 -17.56
N GLU A 696 -6.11 -25.49 -17.75
CA GLU A 696 -5.72 -26.42 -16.68
C GLU A 696 -4.34 -26.08 -16.11
N THR A 697 -3.37 -25.76 -16.97
CA THR A 697 -2.03 -25.32 -16.55
C THR A 697 -2.09 -23.96 -15.87
N GLN A 698 -2.91 -23.03 -16.37
CA GLN A 698 -3.10 -21.71 -15.77
C GLN A 698 -3.69 -21.81 -14.36
N ASN A 699 -4.73 -22.63 -14.17
CA ASN A 699 -5.33 -22.87 -12.85
C ASN A 699 -4.34 -23.50 -11.87
N HIS A 700 -3.54 -24.47 -12.31
CA HIS A 700 -2.52 -25.10 -11.46
C HIS A 700 -1.45 -24.09 -10.99
N VAL A 701 -0.96 -23.26 -11.91
CA VAL A 701 0.00 -22.19 -11.60
C VAL A 701 -0.61 -21.18 -10.62
N LEU A 702 -1.86 -20.76 -10.83
CA LEU A 702 -2.54 -19.79 -9.98
C LEU A 702 -2.74 -20.30 -8.54
N SER A 703 -3.23 -21.54 -8.38
CA SER A 703 -3.40 -22.14 -7.05
C SER A 703 -2.09 -22.25 -6.29
N PHE A 704 -1.01 -22.65 -6.96
CA PHE A 704 0.31 -22.72 -6.34
C PHE A 704 0.80 -21.35 -5.85
N LEU A 705 0.62 -20.29 -6.65
CA LEU A 705 1.03 -18.94 -6.27
C LEU A 705 0.20 -18.39 -5.10
N LEU A 706 -1.11 -18.60 -5.08
CA LEU A 706 -1.99 -18.20 -3.97
C LEU A 706 -1.59 -18.91 -2.66
N GLU A 707 -1.28 -20.20 -2.72
CA GLU A 707 -0.78 -20.95 -1.56
C GLU A 707 0.55 -20.37 -1.05
N GLN A 708 1.46 -19.97 -1.93
CA GLN A 708 2.72 -19.32 -1.50
C GLN A 708 2.47 -17.95 -0.85
N VAL A 709 1.52 -17.17 -1.36
CA VAL A 709 1.12 -15.87 -0.79
C VAL A 709 0.55 -16.04 0.62
N ASP A 710 -0.39 -16.98 0.81
CA ASP A 710 -0.97 -17.24 2.13
C ASP A 710 0.07 -17.75 3.12
N ARG A 711 1.00 -18.61 2.66
CA ARG A 711 2.11 -19.07 3.47
C ARG A 711 3.00 -17.92 3.93
N LEU A 712 3.29 -16.94 3.06
CA LEU A 712 4.06 -15.75 3.41
C LEU A 712 3.31 -14.85 4.41
N LYS A 713 1.99 -14.62 4.21
CA LYS A 713 1.14 -13.88 5.16
C LYS A 713 1.14 -14.54 6.54
N GLN A 714 1.02 -15.86 6.57
CA GLN A 714 1.04 -16.66 7.80
C GLN A 714 2.39 -16.59 8.52
N VAL A 715 3.51 -16.77 7.80
CA VAL A 715 4.87 -16.66 8.37
C VAL A 715 5.13 -15.27 8.95
N ARG A 716 4.64 -14.21 8.30
CA ARG A 716 4.76 -12.84 8.80
C ARG A 716 3.92 -12.61 10.06
N ALA A 717 2.70 -13.15 10.13
CA ALA A 717 1.88 -13.13 11.34
C ALA A 717 2.50 -13.92 12.50
N GLU A 718 3.12 -15.07 12.22
CA GLU A 718 3.84 -15.89 13.21
C GLU A 718 5.12 -15.22 13.72
N THR A 719 5.81 -14.47 12.85
CA THR A 719 6.97 -13.65 13.21
C THR A 719 6.54 -12.48 14.12
N ALA A 720 5.43 -11.81 13.80
CA ALA A 720 4.87 -10.72 14.61
C ALA A 720 4.35 -11.18 16.01
N THR A 721 3.88 -12.43 16.13
CA THR A 721 3.37 -12.99 17.39
C THR A 721 4.45 -13.52 18.34
N ASP A 722 5.74 -13.56 17.95
CA ASP A 722 6.84 -14.20 18.69
C ASP A 722 6.59 -15.69 19.05
N HIS A 723 5.64 -16.35 18.40
CA HIS A 723 5.23 -17.71 18.77
C HIS A 723 6.38 -18.73 18.65
N THR A 724 7.21 -18.60 17.62
CA THR A 724 8.40 -19.44 17.41
C THR A 724 9.44 -19.23 18.52
N ARG A 725 9.62 -17.99 18.97
CA ARG A 725 10.54 -17.62 20.06
C ARG A 725 10.01 -18.08 21.42
N MET A 726 8.70 -18.00 21.65
CA MET A 726 8.05 -18.55 22.85
C MET A 726 8.11 -20.09 22.90
N ALA A 727 7.92 -20.76 21.77
CA ALA A 727 8.05 -22.22 21.67
C ALA A 727 9.50 -22.68 21.90
N LEU A 728 10.47 -21.94 21.35
CA LEU A 728 11.90 -22.15 21.58
C LEU A 728 12.27 -21.89 23.04
N ASN A 729 11.81 -20.79 23.65
CA ASN A 729 12.02 -20.51 25.07
C ASN A 729 11.41 -21.62 25.95
N ARG A 730 10.20 -22.11 25.67
CA ARG A 730 9.62 -23.27 26.39
C ARG A 730 10.47 -24.54 26.23
N GLN A 731 11.03 -24.78 25.06
CA GLN A 731 11.96 -25.91 24.85
C GLN A 731 13.29 -25.72 25.61
N LEU A 732 13.85 -24.50 25.62
CA LEU A 732 15.08 -24.17 26.35
C LEU A 732 14.89 -24.23 27.87
N THR A 733 13.75 -23.75 28.39
CA THR A 733 13.38 -23.89 29.81
C THR A 733 13.19 -25.36 30.19
N ARG A 734 12.55 -26.17 29.34
CA ARG A 734 12.44 -27.64 29.55
C ARG A 734 13.80 -28.34 29.53
N ARG A 735 14.81 -27.75 28.89
CA ARG A 735 16.20 -28.27 28.83
C ARG A 735 17.11 -27.70 29.92
N GLY A 736 16.59 -26.87 30.83
CA GLY A 736 17.35 -26.34 31.96
C GLY A 736 18.34 -25.23 31.63
N CYS A 737 18.21 -24.56 30.47
CA CYS A 737 19.02 -23.39 30.13
C CYS A 737 18.55 -22.17 30.94
N THR A 738 19.48 -21.47 31.61
CA THR A 738 19.21 -20.54 32.72
C THR A 738 18.99 -19.07 32.37
N GLU A 739 18.79 -18.70 31.10
CA GLU A 739 18.43 -17.31 30.77
C GLU A 739 17.26 -17.25 29.78
N PRO A 740 16.01 -17.26 30.27
CA PRO A 740 14.88 -16.89 29.44
C PRO A 740 14.96 -15.39 29.16
N VAL A 741 15.16 -15.02 27.89
CA VAL A 741 14.91 -13.64 27.44
C VAL A 741 13.40 -13.39 27.57
N THR A 742 12.99 -12.62 28.58
CA THR A 742 11.60 -12.22 28.77
C THR A 742 11.17 -11.37 27.56
N PRO A 743 10.12 -11.76 26.80
CA PRO A 743 9.64 -10.95 25.70
C PRO A 743 9.22 -9.56 26.20
N ALA A 744 9.47 -8.53 25.40
CA ALA A 744 8.91 -7.21 25.68
C ALA A 744 7.38 -7.31 25.70
N PRO A 745 6.68 -6.65 26.66
CA PRO A 745 5.23 -6.66 26.71
C PRO A 745 4.64 -6.03 25.45
N LYS A 746 3.48 -6.49 24.99
CA LYS A 746 2.86 -6.05 23.73
C LYS A 746 1.60 -5.23 23.98
N ALA A 747 1.47 -4.09 23.29
CA ALA A 747 0.30 -3.23 23.34
C ALA A 747 -0.34 -3.09 21.96
N LEU A 748 -1.63 -3.38 21.84
CA LEU A 748 -2.41 -3.11 20.64
C LEU A 748 -3.18 -1.80 20.83
N VAL A 749 -2.98 -0.83 19.94
CA VAL A 749 -3.68 0.45 19.94
C VAL A 749 -4.61 0.48 18.73
N ILE A 750 -5.89 0.75 18.97
CA ILE A 750 -6.92 0.86 17.94
C ILE A 750 -7.51 2.27 18.00
N ASP A 751 -7.46 2.97 16.88
CA ASP A 751 -8.17 4.24 16.65
C ASP A 751 -8.90 4.15 15.30
N SER A 752 -9.77 5.11 15.04
CA SER A 752 -10.59 5.14 13.82
C SER A 752 -9.75 5.34 12.56
N ALA A 753 -8.74 6.21 12.64
CA ALA A 753 -7.84 6.54 11.55
C ALA A 753 -6.41 6.65 12.08
N LEU A 754 -5.43 6.71 11.18
CA LEU A 754 -4.09 7.11 11.57
C LEU A 754 -4.14 8.50 12.25
N PRO A 755 -3.50 8.66 13.42
CA PRO A 755 -3.58 9.89 14.16
C PRO A 755 -2.75 10.98 13.48
N ASP A 756 -3.35 12.14 13.22
CA ASP A 756 -2.66 13.32 12.70
C ASP A 756 -2.57 14.40 13.80
N GLY A 757 -1.35 14.64 14.29
CA GLY A 757 -1.09 15.64 15.34
C GLY A 757 -1.42 17.08 14.95
N GLN A 758 -1.60 17.39 13.66
CA GLN A 758 -1.97 18.71 13.18
C GLN A 758 -3.49 18.88 13.00
N ARG A 759 -4.26 17.79 13.10
CA ARG A 759 -5.71 17.80 12.83
C ARG A 759 -6.56 18.09 14.06
N ASP A 760 -6.32 17.33 15.14
CA ASP A 760 -7.14 17.38 16.34
C ASP A 760 -6.40 16.96 17.62
N ALA A 761 -6.90 17.44 18.76
CA ALA A 761 -6.28 17.18 20.06
C ALA A 761 -6.31 15.69 20.47
N GLY A 762 -7.29 14.92 19.98
CA GLY A 762 -7.35 13.48 20.24
C GLY A 762 -6.19 12.75 19.58
N SER A 763 -5.84 13.13 18.35
CA SER A 763 -4.67 12.60 17.65
C SER A 763 -3.34 12.97 18.34
N VAL A 764 -3.21 14.19 18.88
CA VAL A 764 -2.05 14.57 19.71
C VAL A 764 -1.95 13.69 20.97
N ALA A 765 -3.08 13.45 21.62
CA ALA A 765 -3.13 12.66 22.85
C ALA A 765 -2.74 11.20 22.63
N VAL A 766 -3.29 10.52 21.62
CA VAL A 766 -2.95 9.12 21.33
C VAL A 766 -1.50 8.96 20.89
N LEU A 767 -0.94 9.91 20.11
CA LEU A 767 0.49 9.90 19.75
C LEU A 767 1.39 10.02 20.99
N SER A 768 1.05 10.92 21.91
CA SER A 768 1.77 11.05 23.18
C SER A 768 1.71 9.76 24.02
N HIS A 769 0.56 9.10 24.06
CA HIS A 769 0.38 7.84 24.77
C HIS A 769 1.14 6.68 24.11
N VAL A 770 1.15 6.59 22.77
CA VAL A 770 1.93 5.57 22.03
C VAL A 770 3.43 5.70 22.31
N ARG A 771 3.99 6.91 22.21
CA ARG A 771 5.41 7.17 22.57
C ARG A 771 5.72 6.77 24.00
N THR A 772 4.78 7.04 24.90
CA THR A 772 4.91 6.67 26.32
C THR A 772 4.86 5.16 26.52
N LEU A 773 3.98 4.43 25.81
CA LEU A 773 3.95 2.96 25.86
C LEU A 773 5.30 2.36 25.44
N GLN A 774 5.91 2.89 24.38
CA GLN A 774 7.25 2.45 23.95
C GLN A 774 8.33 2.79 24.99
N THR A 775 8.27 3.99 25.59
CA THR A 775 9.18 4.38 26.70
C THR A 775 9.04 3.44 27.91
N LEU A 776 7.83 2.91 28.14
CA LEU A 776 7.56 1.92 29.18
C LEU A 776 7.98 0.48 28.78
N GLY A 777 8.56 0.29 27.61
CA GLY A 777 9.09 -0.97 27.11
C GLY A 777 8.08 -1.82 26.35
N TYR A 778 6.91 -1.28 25.96
CA TYR A 778 5.95 -2.03 25.15
C TYR A 778 6.32 -2.02 23.67
N GLN A 779 6.21 -3.19 23.03
CA GLN A 779 6.10 -3.26 21.56
C GLN A 779 4.68 -2.88 21.17
N VAL A 780 4.54 -1.80 20.40
CA VAL A 780 3.24 -1.25 20.05
C VAL A 780 2.83 -1.71 18.66
N THR A 781 1.65 -2.32 18.57
CA THR A 781 0.93 -2.55 17.33
C THR A 781 -0.17 -1.50 17.21
N PHE A 782 -0.34 -0.91 16.03
CA PHE A 782 -1.41 0.03 15.76
C PHE A 782 -2.32 -0.45 14.63
N VAL A 783 -3.61 -0.16 14.79
CA VAL A 783 -4.65 -0.45 13.82
C VAL A 783 -5.51 0.80 13.59
N ALA A 784 -5.56 1.28 12.36
CA ALA A 784 -6.52 2.30 11.92
C ALA A 784 -7.79 1.60 11.41
N ALA A 785 -8.83 1.55 12.25
CA ALA A 785 -10.02 0.73 12.01
C ALA A 785 -10.74 1.06 10.69
N ASP A 786 -10.91 2.34 10.39
CA ASP A 786 -11.55 2.86 9.17
C ASP A 786 -10.53 3.15 8.06
N GLY A 787 -9.24 2.86 8.29
CA GLY A 787 -8.11 3.26 7.45
C GLY A 787 -7.08 2.17 7.21
N MET A 788 -7.45 0.89 7.18
CA MET A 788 -6.48 -0.21 6.96
C MET A 788 -5.81 -0.19 5.58
N GLY A 789 -6.45 0.45 4.59
CA GLY A 789 -5.84 0.70 3.29
C GLY A 789 -4.90 1.93 3.28
N THR A 790 -4.90 2.72 4.36
CA THR A 790 -3.98 3.84 4.49
C THR A 790 -2.57 3.28 4.73
N ARG A 791 -1.69 3.46 3.76
CA ARG A 791 -0.29 3.02 3.88
C ARG A 791 0.69 4.21 4.14
N ALA A 792 0.16 5.34 4.62
CA ALA A 792 0.95 6.38 5.26
C ALA A 792 1.63 5.82 6.54
N PRO A 793 2.92 6.07 6.80
CA PRO A 793 3.59 5.62 8.01
C PRO A 793 2.94 6.18 9.27
N PHE A 794 3.05 5.40 10.35
CA PHE A 794 2.62 5.86 11.66
C PHE A 794 3.54 7.00 12.12
N PRO A 795 3.04 8.10 12.69
CA PRO A 795 3.88 9.25 13.08
C PRO A 795 4.85 9.00 14.27
N VAL A 796 5.00 7.74 14.69
CA VAL A 796 5.91 7.29 15.73
C VAL A 796 6.65 6.06 15.21
N LEU A 797 7.97 6.07 15.31
CA LEU A 797 8.86 4.98 14.89
C LEU A 797 8.57 3.70 15.67
N ASP A 798 8.95 2.53 15.14
CA ASP A 798 8.83 1.23 15.81
C ASP A 798 7.42 0.84 16.27
N VAL A 799 6.41 1.28 15.51
CA VAL A 799 5.02 0.83 15.66
C VAL A 799 4.68 -0.13 14.52
N MET A 800 4.28 -1.36 14.86
CA MET A 800 3.81 -2.30 13.85
C MET A 800 2.42 -1.89 13.38
N LEU A 801 2.27 -1.50 12.12
CA LEU A 801 0.96 -1.24 11.52
C LEU A 801 0.32 -2.51 10.99
N CYS A 802 -0.93 -2.75 11.37
CA CYS A 802 -1.78 -3.75 10.75
C CYS A 802 -2.59 -3.11 9.62
N THR A 803 -2.23 -3.46 8.39
CA THR A 803 -2.58 -2.75 7.16
C THR A 803 -2.75 -3.76 6.02
N LEU A 804 -3.47 -3.37 4.96
CA LEU A 804 -3.51 -4.13 3.71
C LEU A 804 -2.11 -4.27 3.09
N PRO A 805 -1.80 -5.37 2.38
CA PRO A 805 -2.63 -6.57 2.15
C PRO A 805 -2.46 -7.65 3.24
N PHE A 806 -1.81 -7.34 4.38
CA PHE A 806 -1.46 -8.31 5.42
C PHE A 806 -2.60 -8.60 6.38
N TYR A 807 -3.40 -7.57 6.68
CA TYR A 807 -4.62 -7.67 7.48
C TYR A 807 -5.71 -6.86 6.78
N ASN A 808 -6.88 -7.48 6.63
CA ASN A 808 -8.03 -6.91 5.93
C ASN A 808 -9.03 -6.25 6.90
N SER A 809 -8.98 -6.57 8.20
CA SER A 809 -9.89 -6.01 9.21
C SER A 809 -9.34 -6.06 10.63
N VAL A 810 -9.95 -5.29 11.55
CA VAL A 810 -9.56 -5.26 12.97
C VAL A 810 -9.87 -6.61 13.61
N GLU A 811 -10.96 -7.22 13.17
CA GLU A 811 -11.40 -8.55 13.54
C GLU A 811 -10.34 -9.60 13.19
N GLU A 812 -9.75 -9.50 12.00
CA GLU A 812 -8.68 -10.39 11.56
C GLU A 812 -7.42 -10.20 12.41
N VAL A 813 -7.04 -8.96 12.72
CA VAL A 813 -5.93 -8.68 13.64
C VAL A 813 -6.20 -9.32 15.00
N LEU A 814 -7.35 -9.05 15.62
CA LEU A 814 -7.71 -9.56 16.94
C LEU A 814 -7.79 -11.10 16.98
N THR A 815 -8.22 -11.72 15.88
CA THR A 815 -8.39 -13.17 15.77
C THR A 815 -7.07 -13.88 15.50
N ARG A 816 -6.26 -13.41 14.52
CA ARG A 816 -4.93 -13.97 14.23
C ARG A 816 -3.95 -13.78 15.40
N HIS A 817 -4.11 -12.70 16.16
CA HIS A 817 -3.27 -12.34 17.30
C HIS A 817 -3.95 -12.63 18.66
N ALA A 818 -4.87 -13.59 18.73
CA ALA A 818 -5.62 -13.90 19.95
C ALA A 818 -4.72 -14.18 21.17
N ASN A 819 -4.93 -13.43 22.26
CA ASN A 819 -4.15 -13.47 23.51
C ASN A 819 -2.64 -13.19 23.37
N SER A 820 -2.23 -12.50 22.30
CA SER A 820 -0.83 -12.10 22.11
C SER A 820 -0.48 -10.75 22.73
N TYR A 821 -1.48 -9.95 23.08
CA TYR A 821 -1.31 -8.61 23.65
C TYR A 821 -1.50 -8.60 25.16
N ASP A 822 -0.65 -7.85 25.87
CA ASP A 822 -0.77 -7.60 27.31
C ASP A 822 -1.68 -6.41 27.59
N VAL A 823 -1.76 -5.47 26.65
CA VAL A 823 -2.59 -4.26 26.72
C VAL A 823 -3.34 -4.09 25.41
N VAL A 824 -4.64 -3.78 25.47
CA VAL A 824 -5.41 -3.32 24.31
C VAL A 824 -5.98 -1.95 24.63
N TYR A 825 -5.58 -0.95 23.85
CA TYR A 825 -5.95 0.45 23.99
C TYR A 825 -6.96 0.82 22.92
N LEU A 826 -8.18 1.15 23.35
CA LEU A 826 -9.29 1.57 22.50
C LEU A 826 -9.46 3.09 22.63
N HIS A 827 -9.20 3.82 21.56
CA HIS A 827 -9.28 5.28 21.54
C HIS A 827 -10.63 5.77 21.02
N ARG A 828 -11.27 6.69 21.76
CA ARG A 828 -12.59 7.28 21.44
C ARG A 828 -13.75 6.29 21.62
N GLU A 829 -14.94 6.85 21.82
CA GLU A 829 -16.15 6.08 22.15
C GLU A 829 -16.53 5.07 21.07
N HIS A 830 -16.55 5.48 19.80
CA HIS A 830 -17.03 4.63 18.71
C HIS A 830 -16.13 3.42 18.44
N VAL A 831 -14.80 3.56 18.52
CA VAL A 831 -13.86 2.42 18.43
C VAL A 831 -14.08 1.47 19.60
N ALA A 832 -14.23 2.02 20.82
CA ALA A 832 -14.50 1.20 21.99
C ALA A 832 -15.84 0.45 21.83
N SER A 833 -16.91 1.11 21.40
CA SER A 833 -18.22 0.48 21.25
C SER A 833 -18.26 -0.59 20.16
N CYS A 834 -17.52 -0.40 19.06
CA CYS A 834 -17.35 -1.41 18.01
C CYS A 834 -16.56 -2.64 18.48
N TYR A 835 -15.41 -2.46 19.13
CA TYR A 835 -14.44 -3.56 19.32
C TYR A 835 -14.34 -4.11 20.74
N MET A 836 -14.86 -3.43 21.77
CA MET A 836 -14.72 -3.84 23.18
C MET A 836 -15.14 -5.30 23.42
N THR A 837 -16.28 -5.71 22.85
CA THR A 837 -16.80 -7.07 23.04
C THR A 837 -15.86 -8.12 22.43
N LEU A 838 -15.37 -7.87 21.21
CA LEU A 838 -14.45 -8.78 20.51
C LEU A 838 -13.09 -8.84 21.19
N VAL A 839 -12.56 -7.70 21.65
CA VAL A 839 -11.34 -7.62 22.46
C VAL A 839 -11.47 -8.47 23.72
N ARG A 840 -12.58 -8.35 24.46
CA ARG A 840 -12.83 -9.17 25.66
C ARG A 840 -12.93 -10.68 25.35
N GLN A 841 -13.38 -11.06 24.16
CA GLN A 841 -13.48 -12.46 23.74
C GLN A 841 -12.14 -13.06 23.30
N THR A 842 -11.35 -12.29 22.53
CA THR A 842 -10.11 -12.72 21.86
C THR A 842 -8.86 -12.47 22.71
N GLN A 843 -8.82 -11.40 23.50
CA GLN A 843 -7.69 -10.94 24.31
C GLN A 843 -7.99 -11.07 25.82
N ARG A 844 -8.27 -12.30 26.28
CA ARG A 844 -8.80 -12.59 27.63
C ARG A 844 -7.86 -12.22 28.77
N ARG A 845 -6.56 -12.13 28.48
CA ARG A 845 -5.50 -11.80 29.45
C ARG A 845 -5.05 -10.34 29.37
N ALA A 846 -5.42 -9.63 28.31
CA ALA A 846 -4.99 -8.26 28.11
C ALA A 846 -5.71 -7.32 29.08
N ARG A 847 -4.97 -6.32 29.58
CA ARG A 847 -5.51 -5.15 30.25
C ARG A 847 -6.16 -4.26 29.19
N VAL A 848 -7.48 -4.09 29.24
CA VAL A 848 -8.23 -3.28 28.27
C VAL A 848 -8.35 -1.85 28.77
N VAL A 849 -7.74 -0.93 28.03
CA VAL A 849 -7.75 0.51 28.27
C VAL A 849 -8.80 1.16 27.36
N TYR A 850 -9.74 1.89 27.95
CA TYR A 850 -10.62 2.77 27.19
C TYR A 850 -10.17 4.22 27.37
N ALA A 851 -9.65 4.83 26.30
CA ALA A 851 -9.19 6.22 26.33
C ALA A 851 -10.24 7.17 25.77
N VAL A 852 -10.76 8.01 26.65
CA VAL A 852 -11.78 9.01 26.36
C VAL A 852 -11.10 10.30 25.87
N ALA A 853 -11.29 10.62 24.60
CA ALA A 853 -10.86 11.91 24.04
C ALA A 853 -11.61 13.07 24.70
N ASP A 854 -12.95 12.96 24.72
CA ASP A 854 -13.86 13.75 25.54
C ASP A 854 -15.19 13.00 25.72
N LEU A 855 -15.96 13.34 26.74
CA LEU A 855 -17.32 12.82 26.93
C LEU A 855 -18.28 13.54 25.98
N HIS A 856 -18.53 12.91 24.83
CA HIS A 856 -19.38 13.43 23.77
C HIS A 856 -20.78 13.77 24.28
N HIS A 857 -21.33 12.98 25.20
CA HIS A 857 -22.66 13.27 25.75
C HIS A 857 -22.72 14.61 26.50
N VAL A 858 -21.65 15.02 27.17
CA VAL A 858 -21.57 16.30 27.88
C VAL A 858 -21.54 17.45 26.88
N ARG A 859 -20.72 17.31 25.83
CA ARG A 859 -20.63 18.30 24.75
C ARG A 859 -21.99 18.50 24.06
N VAL A 860 -22.62 17.40 23.63
CA VAL A 860 -23.91 17.43 22.91
C VAL A 860 -25.04 17.95 23.81
N ALA A 861 -25.07 17.58 25.09
CA ALA A 861 -26.07 18.10 26.02
C ALA A 861 -25.96 19.62 26.25
N ARG A 862 -24.72 20.15 26.31
CA ARG A 862 -24.49 21.59 26.43
C ARG A 862 -24.80 22.32 25.14
N GLN A 863 -24.44 21.75 23.99
CA GLN A 863 -24.81 22.27 22.67
C GLN A 863 -26.33 22.42 22.54
N ALA A 864 -27.10 21.41 22.95
CA ALA A 864 -28.56 21.46 22.95
C ALA A 864 -29.12 22.68 23.69
N VAL A 865 -28.50 23.06 24.81
CA VAL A 865 -28.92 24.21 25.63
C VAL A 865 -28.52 25.53 24.98
N ILE A 866 -27.29 25.64 24.47
CA ILE A 866 -26.78 26.87 23.86
C ILE A 866 -27.48 27.18 22.53
N GLU A 867 -27.68 26.17 21.69
CA GLU A 867 -28.33 26.32 20.37
C GLU A 867 -29.87 26.27 20.44
N GLY A 868 -30.45 25.93 21.60
CA GLY A 868 -31.90 25.77 21.75
C GLY A 868 -32.47 24.56 20.98
N ARG A 869 -31.68 23.48 20.85
CA ARG A 869 -31.97 22.28 20.06
C ARG A 869 -32.27 21.06 20.95
N PRO A 870 -33.50 20.90 21.46
CA PRO A 870 -33.84 19.85 22.43
C PRO A 870 -33.69 18.43 21.89
N GLU A 871 -33.74 18.22 20.57
CA GLU A 871 -33.51 16.93 19.93
C GLU A 871 -32.12 16.36 20.22
N LEU A 872 -31.10 17.21 20.37
CA LEU A 872 -29.74 16.81 20.72
C LEU A 872 -29.66 16.19 22.14
N LEU A 873 -30.61 16.49 23.04
CA LEU A 873 -30.66 15.85 24.36
C LEU A 873 -30.96 14.34 24.26
N ALA A 874 -31.71 13.89 23.25
CA ALA A 874 -31.95 12.47 23.02
C ALA A 874 -30.66 11.78 22.57
N THR A 875 -29.93 12.40 21.64
CA THR A 875 -28.60 11.93 21.19
C THR A 875 -27.61 11.87 22.35
N ALA A 876 -27.55 12.91 23.19
CA ALA A 876 -26.71 12.93 24.37
C ALA A 876 -27.03 11.78 25.33
N ARG A 877 -28.31 11.43 25.55
CA ARG A 877 -28.67 10.28 26.40
C ARG A 877 -28.19 8.95 25.82
N ARG A 878 -28.25 8.75 24.50
CA ARG A 878 -27.74 7.53 23.84
C ARG A 878 -26.23 7.42 23.96
N LEU A 879 -25.52 8.51 23.66
CA LEU A 879 -24.05 8.58 23.83
C LEU A 879 -23.64 8.30 25.27
N LYS A 880 -24.33 8.91 26.25
CA LYS A 880 -24.07 8.67 27.68
C LYS A 880 -24.17 7.19 28.03
N ALA A 881 -25.20 6.50 27.53
CA ALA A 881 -25.39 5.08 27.79
C ALA A 881 -24.23 4.24 27.22
N SER A 882 -23.81 4.53 25.98
CA SER A 882 -22.70 3.85 25.33
C SER A 882 -21.35 4.09 26.03
N GLU A 883 -21.00 5.37 26.29
CA GLU A 883 -19.76 5.75 26.96
C GLU A 883 -19.64 5.11 28.35
N TYR A 884 -20.73 5.09 29.12
CA TYR A 884 -20.73 4.51 30.46
C TYR A 884 -20.65 3.00 30.42
N GLU A 885 -21.23 2.36 29.40
CA GLU A 885 -21.09 0.92 29.24
C GLU A 885 -19.67 0.52 28.86
N MET A 886 -19.00 1.29 27.98
CA MET A 886 -17.59 1.07 27.67
C MET A 886 -16.71 1.28 28.90
N ALA A 887 -16.99 2.32 29.71
CA ALA A 887 -16.30 2.57 30.96
C ALA A 887 -16.45 1.40 31.97
N ARG A 888 -17.61 0.75 32.03
CA ARG A 888 -17.81 -0.45 32.88
C ARG A 888 -17.06 -1.67 32.38
N LYS A 889 -16.96 -1.82 31.06
CA LYS A 889 -16.33 -2.98 30.42
C LYS A 889 -14.82 -2.87 30.34
N ALA A 890 -14.23 -1.68 30.46
CA ALA A 890 -12.79 -1.48 30.47
C ALA A 890 -12.17 -1.84 31.83
N ASP A 891 -10.89 -2.25 31.80
CA ASP A 891 -10.12 -2.47 33.03
C ASP A 891 -9.64 -1.15 33.65
N VAL A 892 -9.39 -0.16 32.78
CA VAL A 892 -9.09 1.21 33.15
C VAL A 892 -9.63 2.17 32.09
N VAL A 893 -10.17 3.29 32.54
CA VAL A 893 -10.62 4.39 31.69
C VAL A 893 -9.63 5.53 31.83
N LEU A 894 -9.01 5.95 30.73
CA LEU A 894 -8.16 7.13 30.70
C LEU A 894 -9.01 8.33 30.31
N THR A 895 -8.88 9.39 31.10
CA THR A 895 -9.48 10.70 30.82
C THR A 895 -8.40 11.75 30.81
N HIS A 896 -8.54 12.74 29.93
CA HIS A 896 -7.62 13.88 29.92
C HIS A 896 -8.09 14.99 30.86
N SER A 897 -9.38 15.08 31.19
CA SER A 897 -9.93 16.10 32.06
C SER A 897 -10.24 15.56 33.45
N LEU A 898 -9.77 16.24 34.50
CA LEU A 898 -10.20 15.97 35.88
C LEU A 898 -11.71 16.13 36.08
N ALA A 899 -12.37 17.02 35.31
CA ALA A 899 -13.81 17.17 35.38
C ALA A 899 -14.53 15.92 34.85
N GLU A 900 -14.00 15.32 33.78
CA GLU A 900 -14.52 14.08 33.19
C GLU A 900 -14.22 12.87 34.09
N GLN A 901 -13.02 12.83 34.69
CA GLN A 901 -12.68 11.84 35.71
C GLN A 901 -13.71 11.88 36.85
N ASN A 902 -13.94 13.06 37.44
CA ASN A 902 -14.89 13.23 38.54
C ASN A 902 -16.32 12.84 38.13
N LEU A 903 -16.72 13.17 36.90
CA LEU A 903 -18.03 12.80 36.37
C LEU A 903 -18.19 11.28 36.24
N LEU A 904 -17.20 10.59 35.68
CA LEU A 904 -17.23 9.14 35.52
C LEU A 904 -17.10 8.42 36.88
N CYS A 905 -16.24 8.86 37.78
CA CYS A 905 -16.14 8.29 39.13
C CYS A 905 -17.46 8.41 39.91
N ARG A 906 -18.21 9.51 39.70
CA ARG A 906 -19.52 9.70 40.32
C ARG A 906 -20.60 8.83 39.68
N ASP A 907 -20.68 8.80 38.36
CA ASP A 907 -21.80 8.17 37.64
C ASP A 907 -21.56 6.67 37.33
N VAL A 908 -20.30 6.24 37.28
CA VAL A 908 -19.87 4.86 37.00
C VAL A 908 -18.85 4.42 38.06
N PRO A 909 -19.26 4.26 39.34
CA PRO A 909 -18.34 3.99 40.45
C PRO A 909 -17.61 2.63 40.34
N SER A 910 -18.09 1.73 39.48
CA SER A 910 -17.41 0.46 39.17
C SER A 910 -16.23 0.61 38.21
N ALA A 911 -16.13 1.73 37.48
CA ALA A 911 -15.05 1.97 36.54
C ALA A 911 -13.80 2.49 37.29
N THR A 912 -12.64 1.96 36.93
CA THR A 912 -11.36 2.53 37.39
C THR A 912 -10.97 3.65 36.45
N VAL A 913 -11.08 4.90 36.88
CA VAL A 913 -10.83 6.07 36.02
C VAL A 913 -9.55 6.79 36.44
N VAL A 914 -8.61 6.93 35.51
CA VAL A 914 -7.32 7.59 35.74
C VAL A 914 -7.23 8.84 34.87
N HIS A 915 -6.72 9.92 35.47
CA HIS A 915 -6.36 11.13 34.75
C HIS A 915 -4.98 10.97 34.11
N ALA A 916 -4.94 11.06 32.78
CA ALA A 916 -3.72 11.00 31.98
C ALA A 916 -3.62 12.27 31.12
N PRO A 917 -2.70 13.20 31.41
CA PRO A 917 -2.42 14.30 30.50
C PRO A 917 -1.76 13.75 29.22
N TRP A 918 -1.67 14.58 28.18
CA TRP A 918 -0.76 14.34 27.06
C TRP A 918 0.39 15.34 27.08
N ALA A 919 1.49 14.95 26.46
CA ALA A 919 2.71 15.73 26.40
C ALA A 919 2.55 16.89 25.41
N VAL A 920 2.98 18.09 25.82
CA VAL A 920 2.98 19.29 24.97
C VAL A 920 4.37 19.90 25.01
N ARG A 921 4.99 20.06 23.85
CA ARG A 921 6.36 20.59 23.73
C ARG A 921 6.39 22.08 24.02
N VAL A 922 7.14 22.48 25.04
CA VAL A 922 7.36 23.90 25.38
C VAL A 922 8.40 24.49 24.44
N ARG A 923 8.12 25.67 23.86
CA ARG A 923 9.09 26.35 22.98
C ARG A 923 10.26 26.92 23.78
N LYS A 924 11.50 26.56 23.40
CA LYS A 924 12.74 27.05 24.05
C LYS A 924 12.91 28.57 23.88
N ARG A 925 12.58 29.12 22.70
CA ARG A 925 12.65 30.57 22.39
C ARG A 925 11.29 31.10 21.95
N VAL A 926 10.88 32.25 22.49
CA VAL A 926 9.60 32.90 22.15
C VAL A 926 9.79 34.40 21.96
N PRO A 927 9.09 35.04 21.00
CA PRO A 927 9.17 36.49 20.81
C PRO A 927 8.73 37.30 22.04
N GLY A 928 9.43 38.40 22.32
CA GLY A 928 9.05 39.34 23.37
C GLY A 928 7.82 40.18 23.01
N PHE A 929 7.20 40.79 24.03
CA PHE A 929 5.98 41.60 23.90
C PHE A 929 5.98 42.62 22.75
N GLN A 930 7.12 43.28 22.47
CA GLN A 930 7.20 44.31 21.43
C GLN A 930 7.09 43.78 19.99
N LYS A 931 7.45 42.51 19.77
CA LYS A 931 7.36 41.87 18.45
C LYS A 931 5.94 41.36 18.14
N ARG A 932 5.02 41.48 19.11
CA ARG A 932 3.67 40.92 19.05
C ARG A 932 2.60 42.03 19.01
N THR A 933 1.52 41.80 18.27
CA THR A 933 0.35 42.68 18.17
C THR A 933 -0.94 41.88 17.91
N GLY A 934 -2.12 42.48 18.13
CA GLY A 934 -3.39 41.79 17.90
C GLY A 934 -3.66 40.58 18.80
N ILE A 935 -4.71 39.83 18.44
CA ILE A 935 -5.16 38.61 19.13
C ILE A 935 -5.53 37.52 18.12
N ALA A 936 -5.56 36.24 18.54
CA ALA A 936 -6.04 35.15 17.71
C ALA A 936 -7.04 34.22 18.41
N PHE A 937 -8.00 33.68 17.65
CA PHE A 937 -8.79 32.51 18.00
C PHE A 937 -8.42 31.36 17.05
N ILE A 938 -8.05 30.21 17.63
CA ILE A 938 -7.60 29.03 16.90
C ILE A 938 -8.64 27.91 17.08
N GLY A 939 -9.05 27.26 15.99
CA GLY A 939 -9.93 26.09 16.08
C GLY A 939 -10.18 25.40 14.75
N ASN A 940 -10.46 24.10 14.80
CA ASN A 940 -11.02 23.37 13.66
C ASN A 940 -12.53 23.64 13.58
N PHE A 941 -12.99 24.27 12.51
CA PHE A 941 -14.36 24.76 12.36
C PHE A 941 -15.36 23.70 11.89
N ALA A 942 -14.93 22.44 11.70
CA ALA A 942 -15.84 21.30 11.62
C ALA A 942 -16.57 21.02 12.95
N HIS A 943 -16.06 21.57 14.06
CA HIS A 943 -16.65 21.43 15.38
C HIS A 943 -17.53 22.64 15.75
N ALA A 944 -18.82 22.38 15.98
CA ALA A 944 -19.82 23.39 16.37
C ALA A 944 -19.38 24.34 17.51
N PRO A 945 -18.71 23.90 18.60
CA PRO A 945 -18.20 24.82 19.63
C PRO A 945 -17.27 25.92 19.12
N ASN A 946 -16.50 25.66 18.05
CA ASN A 946 -15.54 26.63 17.51
C ASN A 946 -16.22 27.67 16.62
N VAL A 947 -17.23 27.25 15.86
CA VAL A 947 -18.08 28.14 15.05
C VAL A 947 -18.83 29.12 15.97
N ASP A 948 -19.49 28.57 17.00
CA ASP A 948 -20.18 29.33 18.04
C ASP A 948 -19.28 30.37 18.71
N ALA A 949 -18.08 29.96 19.12
CA ALA A 949 -17.12 30.83 19.80
C ALA A 949 -16.57 31.93 18.89
N ALA A 950 -16.36 31.66 17.60
CA ALA A 950 -15.90 32.67 16.66
C ALA A 950 -16.95 33.76 16.42
N HIS A 951 -18.22 33.38 16.23
CA HIS A 951 -19.33 34.33 16.17
C HIS A 951 -19.43 35.15 17.46
N TRP A 952 -19.45 34.49 18.62
CA TRP A 952 -19.56 35.19 19.89
C TRP A 952 -18.39 36.16 20.14
N LEU A 953 -17.18 35.77 19.76
CA LEU A 953 -16.00 36.64 19.84
C LEU A 953 -16.15 37.87 18.96
N VAL A 954 -16.46 37.70 17.68
CA VAL A 954 -16.48 38.79 16.69
C VAL A 954 -17.71 39.68 16.84
N ASP A 955 -18.88 39.09 17.04
CA ASP A 955 -20.16 39.80 16.99
C ASP A 955 -20.49 40.48 18.32
N GLU A 956 -20.05 39.92 19.45
CA GLU A 956 -20.45 40.41 20.78
C GLU A 956 -19.30 40.91 21.66
N ILE A 957 -18.13 40.28 21.62
CA ILE A 957 -17.00 40.62 22.52
C ILE A 957 -16.10 41.71 21.91
N MET A 958 -15.65 41.54 20.66
CA MET A 958 -14.75 42.47 19.99
C MET A 958 -15.30 43.90 19.85
N PRO A 959 -16.60 44.14 19.64
CA PRO A 959 -17.16 45.49 19.66
C PRO A 959 -16.95 46.22 21.00
N LEU A 960 -16.88 45.49 22.12
CA LEU A 960 -16.58 46.06 23.44
C LEU A 960 -15.07 46.30 23.63
N VAL A 961 -14.23 45.47 23.01
CA VAL A 961 -12.77 45.66 22.96
C VAL A 961 -12.43 46.92 22.16
N TRP A 962 -12.98 47.07 20.95
CA TRP A 962 -12.69 48.21 20.06
C TRP A 962 -13.17 49.55 20.61
N LYS A 963 -14.17 49.57 21.51
CA LYS A 963 -14.56 50.79 22.24
C LYS A 963 -13.45 51.33 23.13
N GLN A 964 -12.55 50.47 23.62
CA GLN A 964 -11.46 50.82 24.52
C GLN A 964 -10.09 50.83 23.82
N ALA A 965 -9.90 49.94 22.84
CA ALA A 965 -8.66 49.77 22.09
C ALA A 965 -8.98 49.50 20.61
N PRO A 966 -9.16 50.55 19.78
CA PRO A 966 -9.67 50.41 18.41
C PRO A 966 -8.68 49.72 17.46
N ASP A 967 -7.38 49.71 17.79
CA ASP A 967 -6.31 49.21 16.92
C ASP A 967 -6.05 47.70 17.06
N ILE A 968 -6.79 47.00 17.92
CA ILE A 968 -6.61 45.55 18.13
C ILE A 968 -7.23 44.78 16.96
N ILE A 969 -6.39 44.13 16.15
CA ILE A 969 -6.77 43.18 15.11
C ILE A 969 -7.08 41.82 15.74
N CYS A 970 -8.16 41.16 15.26
CA CYS A 970 -8.52 39.80 15.63
C CYS A 970 -8.29 38.84 14.45
N HIS A 971 -7.52 37.77 14.68
CA HIS A 971 -7.29 36.72 13.70
C HIS A 971 -8.15 35.49 14.01
N LEU A 972 -8.87 34.97 13.01
CA LEU A 972 -9.52 33.66 13.07
C LEU A 972 -8.68 32.65 12.27
N VAL A 973 -8.27 31.57 12.92
CA VAL A 973 -7.26 30.63 12.40
C VAL A 973 -7.74 29.18 12.54
N GLY A 974 -7.58 28.39 11.49
CA GLY A 974 -7.84 26.95 11.48
C GLY A 974 -8.54 26.43 10.23
N SER A 975 -8.67 25.11 10.15
CA SER A 975 -9.24 24.38 9.01
C SER A 975 -10.77 24.29 9.06
N ALA A 976 -11.37 23.81 7.96
CA ALA A 976 -12.81 23.55 7.82
C ALA A 976 -13.72 24.76 8.09
N MET A 977 -13.28 25.98 7.74
CA MET A 977 -14.04 27.22 7.94
C MET A 977 -15.27 27.28 7.01
N PRO A 978 -16.51 27.23 7.55
CA PRO A 978 -17.71 27.39 6.75
C PRO A 978 -17.84 28.84 6.27
N GLU A 979 -18.66 29.03 5.23
CA GLU A 979 -18.83 30.33 4.57
C GLU A 979 -19.36 31.43 5.52
N GLU A 980 -20.13 31.06 6.54
CA GLU A 980 -20.56 32.00 7.58
C GLU A 980 -19.40 32.58 8.42
N ILE A 981 -18.35 31.78 8.69
CA ILE A 981 -17.15 32.25 9.38
C ILE A 981 -16.28 33.10 8.45
N ARG A 982 -16.17 32.72 7.18
CA ARG A 982 -15.43 33.51 6.17
C ARG A 982 -16.03 34.91 6.00
N ARG A 983 -17.36 35.02 6.06
CA ARG A 983 -18.09 36.30 5.99
C ARG A 983 -17.86 37.24 7.18
N LEU A 984 -17.23 36.78 8.27
CA LEU A 984 -16.83 37.65 9.38
C LEU A 984 -15.59 38.52 9.05
N ALA A 985 -14.96 38.31 7.89
CA ALA A 985 -13.81 39.09 7.44
C ALA A 985 -14.13 40.60 7.37
N SER A 986 -13.23 41.42 7.91
CA SER A 986 -13.28 42.88 7.85
C SER A 986 -11.88 43.48 8.04
N ASP A 987 -11.74 44.80 7.93
CA ASP A 987 -10.46 45.48 8.17
C ASP A 987 -9.84 45.17 9.55
N ARG A 988 -10.67 44.80 10.53
CA ARG A 988 -10.26 44.48 11.92
C ARG A 988 -10.35 42.99 12.28
N VAL A 989 -10.90 42.16 11.39
CA VAL A 989 -11.06 40.71 11.59
C VAL A 989 -10.48 39.98 10.39
N HIS A 990 -9.34 39.33 10.59
CA HIS A 990 -8.60 38.66 9.51
C HIS A 990 -8.81 37.15 9.59
N ILE A 991 -9.33 36.58 8.51
CA ILE A 991 -9.50 35.14 8.37
C ILE A 991 -8.22 34.56 7.74
N ARG A 992 -7.53 33.66 8.46
CA ARG A 992 -6.24 33.10 8.01
C ARG A 992 -6.34 31.67 7.47
N GLY A 993 -7.45 30.98 7.67
CA GLY A 993 -7.60 29.58 7.22
C GLY A 993 -6.67 28.60 7.92
N ARG A 994 -6.40 27.45 7.28
CA ARG A 994 -5.47 26.43 7.76
C ARG A 994 -4.03 26.95 7.65
N ILE A 995 -3.26 26.77 8.72
CA ILE A 995 -1.84 27.14 8.78
C ILE A 995 -1.05 25.88 9.16
N PRO A 996 -0.06 25.46 8.34
CA PRO A 996 0.74 24.27 8.63
C PRO A 996 1.55 24.37 9.93
N ASP A 997 2.13 25.55 10.22
CA ASP A 997 2.80 25.83 11.49
C ASP A 997 2.13 26.98 12.25
N LEU A 998 1.51 26.65 13.39
CA LEU A 998 0.89 27.64 14.27
C LEU A 998 1.86 28.71 14.78
N SER A 999 3.18 28.50 14.70
CA SER A 999 4.20 29.53 15.00
C SER A 999 4.00 30.79 14.21
N GLU A 1000 3.59 30.69 12.94
CA GLU A 1000 3.34 31.85 12.08
C GLU A 1000 2.33 32.83 12.68
N VAL A 1001 1.40 32.36 13.52
CA VAL A 1001 0.44 33.21 14.21
C VAL A 1001 0.84 33.45 15.66
N LEU A 1002 1.21 32.42 16.40
CA LEU A 1002 1.51 32.52 17.83
C LEU A 1002 2.73 33.42 18.12
N ASP A 1003 3.65 33.56 17.16
CA ASP A 1003 4.78 34.48 17.29
C ASP A 1003 4.41 35.93 17.01
N GLN A 1004 3.31 36.16 16.30
CA GLN A 1004 2.82 37.49 15.93
C GLN A 1004 1.82 38.07 16.94
N VAL A 1005 1.04 37.23 17.64
CA VAL A 1005 -0.06 37.73 18.51
C VAL A 1005 0.31 37.94 19.98
N ARG A 1006 -0.31 38.93 20.64
CA ARG A 1006 -0.08 39.21 22.08
C ARG A 1006 -0.86 38.31 23.01
N LEU A 1007 -2.00 37.80 22.57
CA LEU A 1007 -2.79 36.83 23.34
C LEU A 1007 -3.67 36.03 22.39
N THR A 1008 -4.02 34.83 22.81
CA THR A 1008 -5.11 34.07 22.20
C THR A 1008 -6.38 34.20 23.03
N VAL A 1009 -7.53 33.95 22.41
CA VAL A 1009 -8.81 33.91 23.11
C VAL A 1009 -9.45 32.55 22.89
N ALA A 1010 -10.05 31.97 23.92
CA ALA A 1010 -10.82 30.74 23.85
C ALA A 1010 -12.22 30.96 24.49
N PRO A 1011 -13.14 31.66 23.80
CA PRO A 1011 -14.43 32.05 24.34
C PRO A 1011 -15.47 30.94 24.11
N LEU A 1012 -15.22 29.73 24.61
CA LEU A 1012 -16.12 28.59 24.37
C LEU A 1012 -17.35 28.68 25.28
N ARG A 1013 -18.56 28.62 24.71
CA ARG A 1013 -19.82 28.54 25.50
C ARG A 1013 -20.21 27.12 25.86
N PHE A 1014 -19.82 26.14 25.04
CA PHE A 1014 -20.00 24.71 25.28
C PHE A 1014 -18.79 23.92 24.76
N GLY A 1015 -18.75 22.63 25.09
CA GLY A 1015 -17.62 21.73 24.85
C GLY A 1015 -17.46 20.71 25.98
N ALA A 1016 -16.54 19.77 25.81
CA ALA A 1016 -16.07 18.81 26.83
C ALA A 1016 -14.55 18.59 26.64
N GLY A 1017 -13.91 17.81 27.50
CA GLY A 1017 -12.48 17.54 27.45
C GLY A 1017 -11.56 18.75 27.68
N ILE A 1018 -10.25 18.53 27.55
CA ILE A 1018 -9.23 19.59 27.52
C ILE A 1018 -9.12 20.17 26.11
N LYS A 1019 -8.73 21.45 26.01
CA LYS A 1019 -8.65 22.17 24.74
C LYS A 1019 -7.19 22.36 24.33
N GLY A 1020 -6.72 21.59 23.33
CA GLY A 1020 -5.34 21.65 22.81
C GLY A 1020 -4.87 23.08 22.52
N LYS A 1021 -5.71 23.90 21.87
CA LYS A 1021 -5.45 25.32 21.56
C LYS A 1021 -4.97 26.17 22.75
N VAL A 1022 -5.45 25.85 23.96
CA VAL A 1022 -5.04 26.55 25.19
C VAL A 1022 -3.63 26.13 25.56
N LEU A 1023 -3.35 24.82 25.54
CA LEU A 1023 -2.03 24.28 25.83
C LEU A 1023 -1.00 24.77 24.82
N ASP A 1024 -1.33 24.77 23.52
CA ASP A 1024 -0.44 25.24 22.45
C ASP A 1024 -0.09 26.73 22.62
N SER A 1025 -1.08 27.55 22.99
CA SER A 1025 -0.86 28.97 23.28
C SER A 1025 0.12 29.16 24.45
N LEU A 1026 -0.11 28.45 25.56
CA LEU A 1026 0.73 28.55 26.76
C LEU A 1026 2.15 28.02 26.49
N ALA A 1027 2.29 26.95 25.72
CA ALA A 1027 3.58 26.37 25.32
C ALA A 1027 4.39 27.33 24.44
N ALA A 1028 3.72 28.11 23.59
CA ALA A 1028 4.32 29.18 22.77
C ALA A 1028 4.55 30.50 23.53
N GLY A 1029 4.30 30.51 24.84
CA GLY A 1029 4.46 31.70 25.68
C GLY A 1029 3.46 32.81 25.35
N VAL A 1030 2.29 32.46 24.79
CA VAL A 1030 1.19 33.38 24.49
C VAL A 1030 0.09 33.23 25.53
N PRO A 1031 -0.21 34.27 26.34
CA PRO A 1031 -1.32 34.22 27.28
C PRO A 1031 -2.67 33.96 26.57
N CYS A 1032 -3.56 33.18 27.20
CA CYS A 1032 -4.89 32.88 26.66
C CYS A 1032 -5.98 33.45 27.56
N VAL A 1033 -6.91 34.25 27.03
CA VAL A 1033 -8.13 34.68 27.72
C VAL A 1033 -9.23 33.65 27.47
N MET A 1034 -9.85 33.12 28.53
CA MET A 1034 -10.60 31.87 28.48
C MET A 1034 -11.96 31.98 29.18
N THR A 1035 -12.93 31.18 28.76
CA THR A 1035 -14.12 30.89 29.56
C THR A 1035 -13.87 29.75 30.55
N PRO A 1036 -14.70 29.58 31.61
CA PRO A 1036 -14.62 28.40 32.48
C PRO A 1036 -14.73 27.07 31.72
N VAL A 1037 -15.48 27.04 30.61
CA VAL A 1037 -15.60 25.85 29.74
C VAL A 1037 -14.27 25.55 29.04
N ALA A 1038 -13.53 26.57 28.60
CA ALA A 1038 -12.23 26.39 27.96
C ALA A 1038 -11.14 25.91 28.93
N THR A 1039 -11.28 26.21 30.23
CA THR A 1039 -10.35 25.74 31.29
C THR A 1039 -10.79 24.47 31.99
N GLU A 1040 -11.94 23.91 31.61
CA GLU A 1040 -12.46 22.70 32.23
C GLU A 1040 -11.47 21.55 32.04
N GLY A 1041 -11.04 20.95 33.16
CA GLY A 1041 -10.02 19.91 33.18
C GLY A 1041 -8.59 20.39 33.44
N LEU A 1042 -8.34 21.70 33.47
CA LEU A 1042 -7.02 22.27 33.77
C LEU A 1042 -6.92 22.78 35.22
N ILE A 1043 -5.87 22.37 35.94
CA ILE A 1043 -5.51 22.98 37.23
C ILE A 1043 -4.60 24.17 36.97
N LEU A 1044 -5.19 25.33 36.70
CA LEU A 1044 -4.43 26.53 36.39
C LEU A 1044 -3.80 27.17 37.64
N PRO A 1045 -2.53 27.63 37.57
CA PRO A 1045 -1.94 28.45 38.62
C PRO A 1045 -2.64 29.82 38.69
N GLU A 1046 -2.57 30.48 39.87
CA GLU A 1046 -3.31 31.72 40.17
C GLU A 1046 -3.13 32.82 39.10
N ALA A 1047 -1.93 32.93 38.52
CA ALA A 1047 -1.65 33.88 37.45
C ALA A 1047 -2.53 33.66 36.21
N LEU A 1048 -2.73 32.40 35.81
CA LEU A 1048 -3.53 32.04 34.64
C LEU A 1048 -5.03 32.00 34.97
N THR A 1049 -5.43 31.68 36.22
CA THR A 1049 -6.83 31.76 36.66
C THR A 1049 -7.40 33.17 36.50
N LYS A 1050 -6.57 34.21 36.61
CA LYS A 1050 -6.96 35.62 36.39
C LYS A 1050 -7.29 35.97 34.93
N LEU A 1051 -7.03 35.06 33.99
CA LEU A 1051 -7.42 35.19 32.58
C LEU A 1051 -8.74 34.49 32.25
N VAL A 1052 -9.41 33.91 33.25
CA VAL A 1052 -10.71 33.25 33.10
C VAL A 1052 -11.83 34.25 33.39
N GLY A 1053 -12.77 34.40 32.45
CA GLY A 1053 -13.88 35.34 32.55
C GLY A 1053 -15.20 34.76 32.05
N THR A 1054 -16.31 35.33 32.54
CA THR A 1054 -17.67 34.99 32.10
C THR A 1054 -18.40 36.24 31.61
N GLY A 1055 -19.10 36.11 30.49
CA GLY A 1055 -19.86 37.20 29.88
C GLY A 1055 -19.00 38.21 29.11
N ASN A 1056 -19.67 38.94 28.21
CA ASN A 1056 -19.02 39.71 27.16
C ASN A 1056 -18.14 40.85 27.72
N ALA A 1057 -18.66 41.60 28.69
CA ALA A 1057 -17.94 42.75 29.26
C ALA A 1057 -16.68 42.36 30.03
N ASN A 1058 -16.73 41.26 30.78
CA ASN A 1058 -15.59 40.77 31.53
C ASN A 1058 -14.50 40.25 30.58
N LEU A 1059 -14.87 39.42 29.59
CA LEU A 1059 -13.94 38.91 28.59
C LEU A 1059 -13.27 40.05 27.79
N ALA A 1060 -14.04 41.06 27.37
CA ALA A 1060 -13.49 42.23 26.68
C ALA A 1060 -12.49 43.00 27.57
N GLN A 1061 -12.80 43.18 28.85
CA GLN A 1061 -11.88 43.83 29.80
C GLN A 1061 -10.59 43.04 30.00
N LEU A 1062 -10.68 41.70 30.09
CA LEU A 1062 -9.51 40.82 30.19
C LEU A 1062 -8.63 40.88 28.94
N ILE A 1063 -9.23 40.90 27.74
CA ILE A 1063 -8.52 41.05 26.47
C ILE A 1063 -7.74 42.37 26.47
N VAL A 1064 -8.41 43.51 26.72
CA VAL A 1064 -7.77 44.83 26.71
C VAL A 1064 -6.66 44.91 27.76
N ARG A 1065 -6.92 44.47 29.00
CA ARG A 1065 -5.95 44.52 30.10
C ARG A 1065 -4.71 43.68 29.81
N THR A 1066 -4.88 42.48 29.25
CA THR A 1066 -3.77 41.56 28.96
C THR A 1066 -2.98 42.01 27.73
N HIS A 1067 -3.65 42.57 26.72
CA HIS A 1067 -3.00 43.07 25.49
C HIS A 1067 -2.12 44.30 25.74
N THR A 1068 -2.58 45.20 26.62
CA THR A 1068 -1.94 46.52 26.83
C THR A 1068 -0.89 46.51 27.94
N ASN A 1069 -0.96 45.56 28.89
CA ASN A 1069 -0.06 45.52 30.04
C ASN A 1069 1.10 44.53 29.83
N ARG A 1070 2.28 45.07 29.49
CA ARG A 1070 3.52 44.29 29.28
C ARG A 1070 3.92 43.42 30.47
N ASN A 1071 3.76 43.91 31.70
CA ASN A 1071 4.15 43.15 32.90
C ASN A 1071 3.22 41.95 33.11
N LEU A 1072 1.91 42.16 32.93
CA LEU A 1072 0.92 41.10 33.02
C LEU A 1072 1.14 40.05 31.92
N PHE A 1073 1.41 40.48 30.69
CA PHE A 1073 1.78 39.59 29.59
C PHE A 1073 3.00 38.73 29.95
N ASN A 1074 4.11 39.34 30.39
CA ASN A 1074 5.34 38.62 30.72
C ASN A 1074 5.12 37.63 31.87
N GLN A 1075 4.35 38.01 32.88
CA GLN A 1075 4.01 37.14 34.02
C GLN A 1075 3.21 35.92 33.55
N ASN A 1076 2.17 36.13 32.74
CA ASN A 1076 1.31 35.06 32.25
C ASN A 1076 2.01 34.16 31.22
N SER A 1077 2.87 34.73 30.36
CA SER A 1077 3.70 33.99 29.41
C SER A 1077 4.61 32.99 30.14
N LYS A 1078 5.35 33.46 31.16
CA LYS A 1078 6.21 32.60 31.99
C LYS A 1078 5.40 31.56 32.77
N ALA A 1079 4.29 31.97 33.39
CA ALA A 1079 3.42 31.06 34.12
C ALA A 1079 2.83 29.95 33.23
N GLY A 1080 2.48 30.30 31.98
CA GLY A 1080 2.03 29.36 30.95
C GLY A 1080 3.08 28.31 30.62
N GLN A 1081 4.29 28.74 30.26
CA GLN A 1081 5.37 27.81 29.90
C GLN A 1081 5.79 26.92 31.08
N SER A 1082 5.83 27.46 32.31
CA SER A 1082 6.07 26.65 33.52
C SER A 1082 4.95 25.63 33.74
N TYR A 1083 3.68 26.04 33.63
CA TYR A 1083 2.55 25.13 33.79
C TYR A 1083 2.61 23.95 32.81
N ILE A 1084 2.93 24.20 31.53
CA ILE A 1084 3.07 23.12 30.54
C ILE A 1084 4.23 22.20 30.90
N ARG A 1085 5.40 22.73 31.29
CA ARG A 1085 6.55 21.92 31.71
C ARG A 1085 6.24 21.04 32.92
N ASP A 1086 5.46 21.57 33.87
CA ASP A 1086 5.22 20.92 35.15
C ASP A 1086 4.05 19.93 35.13
N GLN A 1087 3.09 20.08 34.20
CA GLN A 1087 1.84 19.30 34.19
C GLN A 1087 1.58 18.53 32.87
N HIS A 1088 2.27 18.89 31.79
CA HIS A 1088 2.11 18.32 30.45
C HIS A 1088 3.45 17.88 29.85
N SER A 1089 4.40 17.43 30.68
CA SER A 1089 5.65 16.84 30.22
C SER A 1089 5.50 15.34 29.94
N GLN A 1090 6.40 14.79 29.12
CA GLN A 1090 6.46 13.36 28.84
C GLN A 1090 6.58 12.51 30.13
N GLN A 1091 7.28 13.03 31.14
CA GLN A 1091 7.41 12.37 32.44
C GLN A 1091 6.06 12.25 33.18
N CYS A 1092 5.22 13.29 33.14
CA CYS A 1092 3.88 13.26 33.74
C CYS A 1092 3.00 12.21 33.05
N VAL A 1093 3.04 12.15 31.71
CA VAL A 1093 2.31 11.14 30.92
C VAL A 1093 2.77 9.73 31.30
N ALA A 1094 4.09 9.50 31.35
CA ALA A 1094 4.67 8.22 31.72
C ALA A 1094 4.24 7.75 33.11
N GLN A 1095 4.21 8.65 34.10
CA GLN A 1095 3.75 8.31 35.45
C GLN A 1095 2.27 7.88 35.46
N SER A 1096 1.39 8.63 34.80
CA SER A 1096 -0.04 8.30 34.71
C SER A 1096 -0.30 6.98 33.98
N LEU A 1097 0.35 6.75 32.83
CA LEU A 1097 0.20 5.51 32.08
C LEU A 1097 0.77 4.32 32.85
N GLN A 1098 1.93 4.46 33.48
CA GLN A 1098 2.52 3.39 34.30
C GLN A 1098 1.58 2.98 35.45
N MET A 1099 0.93 3.94 36.12
CA MET A 1099 -0.07 3.63 37.16
C MET A 1099 -1.30 2.91 36.60
N SER A 1100 -1.73 3.27 35.40
CA SER A 1100 -2.93 2.72 34.74
C SER A 1100 -2.74 1.28 34.24
N LEU A 1101 -1.52 0.95 33.82
CA LEU A 1101 -1.16 -0.33 33.21
C LEU A 1101 -0.71 -1.39 34.22
N ARG A 1102 -0.34 -1.00 35.45
CA ARG A 1102 -0.01 -1.96 36.52
C ARG A 1102 -1.25 -2.78 36.91
N ALA A 1103 -1.09 -4.10 36.98
CA ALA A 1103 -2.14 -5.00 37.45
C ALA A 1103 -2.50 -4.67 38.91
N THR A 1104 -3.79 -4.58 39.22
CA THR A 1104 -4.34 -4.57 40.59
C THR A 1104 -4.12 -5.93 41.27
N ALA A 1105 -2.87 -6.28 41.55
CA ALA A 1105 -2.52 -7.43 42.39
C ALA A 1105 -2.33 -7.02 43.87
N ASP A 1106 -2.14 -5.73 44.17
CA ASP A 1106 -1.81 -5.27 45.53
C ASP A 1106 -2.99 -4.69 46.33
N THR A 1107 -4.13 -4.38 45.71
CA THR A 1107 -5.30 -3.86 46.43
C THR A 1107 -6.11 -4.91 47.20
N GLN A 1108 -5.74 -6.19 47.14
CA GLN A 1108 -6.29 -7.26 48.00
C GLN A 1108 -5.39 -7.63 49.20
N LYS A 1109 -4.24 -6.97 49.38
CA LYS A 1109 -3.35 -7.18 50.55
C LYS A 1109 -3.25 -6.01 51.51
N ALA A 1110 -3.96 -4.91 51.27
CA ALA A 1110 -3.99 -3.75 52.16
C ALA A 1110 -5.43 -3.32 52.50
N GLY A 1111 -6.30 -4.29 52.80
CA GLY A 1111 -7.63 -4.11 53.37
C GLY A 1111 -7.76 -4.84 54.69
#